data_AF-A0A7J7IRZ1-F1
#
_entry.id   AF-A0A7J7IRZ1-F1
#
_cell.length_a   1.000
_cell.length_b   1.000
_cell.length_c   1.000
_cell.angle_alpha   90.00
_cell.angle_beta   90.00
_cell.angle_gamma   90.00
#
_symmetry.space_group_name_H-M   'P 1'
#
loop_
_entity.id
_entity.type
_entity.pdbx_description
1 polymer ?
#
loop_
_entity_poly.entity_id
_entity_poly.type
_entity_poly.pdbx_seq_one_letter_code
_entity_poly.pdbx_strand_id
1 'polypeptide(L)'
;MEALRPFAFVVSPGDWHPRTKCGTASSGPEAGTCACVRKQLLLKRSARAWRRSASWLVAVDDGAAGASHNPEYTSAAPLSTPLLDAVRFPADMRHFTVGELKQLAHELRWEVLRAVSKTGGHLGASLGVVELTIALHYVFNTPEDAVIWDVSHQTYPHKILTGRRHRMHTLRKTGGISGFTRRAESEYDVFGAGHSSTSISAALGIAVGRDLAGKKHHSIAVIGDGALTGGMAYEAMNNAGYLNSRVIVILNDNGQVSLPTGTKSAAGTGPAGALSGYTSRLLTSKEFQDVRTLAKEFSRLFPDPLQRTAAQLDEYARAWVAQGAGGNRATLFEELGFYYVGPVDGHDMDVLVNVLRNIRDAPGNKPILLHVKTEKGRGYPPAEVAFDKYHGVSKFDLATGKQIVPAYSPPSYTAVFAKALIAEADEDRRIIGITAAMPGGTGMGAFGEAHPTRCFDVGIAEQHAVTFAAGLAIQGFKPFCCIYSTFLQRAYDQVVHDVALQKLPVRFILDRAGLVGNDGPTHHGTFDLAYLACVPNMMIMAPSDEVELIHMVATARAYDDGPCAVRYPRGTAIGLDVLRERFGYDMDALPTRGKVLPVGKGRVIREKQAVGTGDVPGASRGVAILSIGTRLLEAVQAAEQLEGMQVPSTVADARFMKPLDTDLIRRLIRNHDVLITVEEGSIGGFGDHVLHYAALNGLLDDGQCKVRPMVIPDVFIEAGTQSEAVRGGGPIGSAHRADSPTTRRQGQFTFWIQRHLEHFWRNLPNTQFAGWKLKSINRGGWPFERSRGDRRTHRLCESSKAMRPSVPMDRKQDPGSQLVTRNPNGACSLNSARLAVRAVSHDHSRNWYPRQAPADTEYGQG
;
A
#
# COMPACT_ATOMS: atom_id res chain seq x y z
N MET A 1 -65.79 26.14 29.23
CA MET A 1 -66.03 25.51 27.93
C MET A 1 -65.75 26.59 26.89
N GLU A 2 -64.51 26.74 26.42
CA GLU A 2 -63.74 25.85 25.52
C GLU A 2 -64.05 26.14 24.04
N ALA A 3 -63.13 26.07 23.07
CA ALA A 3 -61.66 26.17 23.05
C ALA A 3 -61.26 26.41 21.58
N LEU A 4 -60.93 27.63 21.16
CA LEU A 4 -59.58 28.21 21.03
C LEU A 4 -58.61 27.52 20.04
N ARG A 5 -58.60 28.05 18.81
CA ARG A 5 -57.41 28.43 17.99
C ARG A 5 -56.89 29.82 18.51
N PRO A 6 -55.75 30.44 18.09
CA PRO A 6 -55.07 30.34 16.78
C PRO A 6 -53.51 30.55 16.69
N PHE A 7 -53.02 30.43 15.44
CA PHE A 7 -51.86 31.05 14.74
C PHE A 7 -50.60 31.62 15.45
N ALA A 8 -49.45 31.13 14.93
CA ALA A 8 -48.12 31.71 14.66
C ALA A 8 -47.67 33.09 15.23
N PHE A 9 -46.39 33.17 15.63
CA PHE A 9 -45.56 34.37 15.48
C PHE A 9 -44.05 34.08 15.29
N VAL A 10 -43.37 34.99 14.60
CA VAL A 10 -41.91 35.08 14.42
C VAL A 10 -41.31 35.89 15.58
N VAL A 11 -40.07 35.59 16.00
CA VAL A 11 -39.24 36.50 16.82
C VAL A 11 -37.82 36.58 16.25
N SER A 12 -37.30 37.80 16.16
CA SER A 12 -35.93 38.16 15.73
C SER A 12 -35.19 38.89 16.88
N PRO A 13 -33.94 39.39 16.74
CA PRO A 13 -33.00 39.54 17.85
C PRO A 13 -33.26 40.75 18.77
N GLY A 14 -32.55 40.79 19.91
CA GLY A 14 -32.47 41.94 20.80
C GLY A 14 -31.03 42.22 21.25
N ASP A 15 -30.53 43.42 20.96
CA ASP A 15 -29.17 43.90 21.27
C ASP A 15 -28.94 44.22 22.74
N TRP A 16 -27.68 44.10 23.20
CA TRP A 16 -27.15 44.92 24.31
C TRP A 16 -25.68 45.34 24.07
N HIS A 17 -25.50 46.64 23.85
CA HIS A 17 -24.28 47.44 24.04
C HIS A 17 -24.63 48.57 25.05
N PRO A 18 -23.69 49.36 25.63
CA PRO A 18 -22.29 49.60 25.24
C PRO A 18 -21.28 49.73 26.43
N ARG A 19 -20.05 50.21 26.10
CA ARG A 19 -19.15 51.10 26.89
C ARG A 19 -17.80 50.57 27.42
N THR A 20 -16.77 50.79 26.60
CA THR A 20 -15.58 51.62 26.90
C THR A 20 -14.92 51.54 28.30
N LYS A 21 -13.67 51.05 28.36
CA LYS A 21 -12.42 51.86 28.40
C LYS A 21 -11.20 51.00 28.74
N CYS A 22 -10.18 51.01 27.90
CA CYS A 22 -8.81 50.75 28.37
C CYS A 22 -8.34 51.95 29.20
N GLY A 23 -7.82 51.68 30.41
CA GLY A 23 -7.05 52.62 31.22
C GLY A 23 -5.59 52.18 31.24
N THR A 24 -4.69 53.12 30.94
CA THR A 24 -3.23 52.95 30.82
C THR A 24 -2.50 52.84 32.17
N ALA A 25 -1.19 52.57 32.06
CA ALA A 25 -0.08 52.88 32.99
C ALA A 25 0.42 51.66 33.81
N SER A 26 1.64 51.17 33.54
CA SER A 26 2.91 51.53 34.23
C SER A 26 2.97 51.02 35.68
N SER A 27 4.04 50.41 36.19
CA SER A 27 5.45 50.31 35.77
C SER A 27 6.12 49.12 36.49
N GLY A 28 7.33 48.72 36.07
CA GLY A 28 8.23 47.94 36.95
C GLY A 28 8.90 48.82 38.03
N PRO A 29 10.04 48.41 38.62
CA PRO A 29 10.81 47.17 38.38
C PRO A 29 11.33 46.49 39.68
N GLU A 30 12.23 45.50 39.53
CA GLU A 30 13.26 45.05 40.51
C GLU A 30 12.77 44.44 41.87
N ALA A 31 13.57 43.70 42.64
CA ALA A 31 14.65 42.73 42.39
C ALA A 31 14.95 41.98 43.71
N GLY A 32 15.65 40.83 43.67
CA GLY A 32 16.49 40.40 44.81
C GLY A 32 16.10 39.16 45.63
N THR A 33 16.85 38.08 45.39
CA THR A 33 17.60 37.29 46.41
C THR A 33 16.93 36.37 47.46
N CYS A 34 17.35 35.10 47.33
CA CYS A 34 17.85 34.18 48.38
C CYS A 34 16.90 33.35 49.28
N ALA A 35 16.69 32.11 48.81
CA ALA A 35 16.86 30.82 49.50
C ALA A 35 16.82 30.63 51.05
N CYS A 36 16.28 29.44 51.39
CA CYS A 36 16.70 28.51 52.45
C CYS A 36 16.08 28.51 53.87
N VAL A 37 15.37 27.39 54.12
CA VAL A 37 15.36 26.57 55.35
C VAL A 37 14.64 27.11 56.61
N ARG A 38 13.52 26.45 56.94
CA ARG A 38 13.32 25.91 58.30
C ARG A 38 12.38 24.68 58.38
N LYS A 39 12.92 23.60 58.96
CA LYS A 39 12.21 22.62 59.81
C LYS A 39 11.52 23.38 60.97
N GLN A 40 10.53 22.89 61.72
CA GLN A 40 9.85 21.60 61.84
C GLN A 40 8.57 21.86 62.68
N LEU A 41 7.44 21.20 62.40
CA LEU A 41 6.52 20.72 63.44
C LEU A 41 5.50 19.75 62.82
N LEU A 42 5.13 18.74 63.59
CA LEU A 42 4.51 17.50 63.11
C LEU A 42 3.08 17.31 63.66
N LEU A 43 2.26 16.62 62.86
CA LEU A 43 1.17 15.74 63.30
C LEU A 43 -0.01 16.35 64.08
N LYS A 44 -1.14 16.55 63.37
CA LYS A 44 -2.22 15.53 63.35
C LYS A 44 -3.33 15.85 62.32
N ARG A 45 -3.91 14.77 61.75
CA ARG A 45 -5.19 14.69 61.01
C ARG A 45 -5.35 15.44 59.67
N SER A 46 -4.91 14.79 58.59
CA SER A 46 -5.80 14.40 57.46
C SER A 46 -5.04 13.61 56.37
N ALA A 47 -4.93 12.28 56.54
CA ALA A 47 -4.35 11.39 55.54
C ALA A 47 -5.45 10.52 54.90
N ARG A 48 -5.97 10.94 53.75
CA ARG A 48 -6.76 10.13 52.82
C ARG A 48 -6.76 10.81 51.44
N ALA A 49 -6.70 10.01 50.38
CA ALA A 49 -6.30 10.38 49.00
C ALA A 49 -4.79 10.64 48.82
N TRP A 50 -4.27 10.32 47.62
CA TRP A 50 -2.87 10.41 47.17
C TRP A 50 -1.84 9.48 47.85
N ARG A 51 -1.96 8.17 47.57
CA ARG A 51 -0.85 7.20 47.39
C ARG A 51 -1.38 5.85 46.86
N ARG A 52 -1.58 5.72 45.53
CA ARG A 52 -1.83 4.44 44.83
C ARG A 52 -1.35 4.49 43.36
N SER A 53 -0.06 4.77 43.17
CA SER A 53 0.59 4.79 41.83
C SER A 53 2.04 4.32 41.91
N ALA A 54 2.29 3.05 42.32
CA ALA A 54 3.57 2.34 42.12
C ALA A 54 3.52 0.89 42.69
N SER A 55 2.90 -0.05 41.97
CA SER A 55 3.22 -1.50 42.00
C SER A 55 2.22 -2.30 41.16
N TRP A 56 2.56 -2.56 39.89
CA TRP A 56 1.91 -3.63 39.10
C TRP A 56 3.00 -4.48 38.43
N LEU A 57 3.84 -5.08 39.27
CA LEU A 57 4.51 -6.34 38.95
C LEU A 57 3.51 -7.44 39.30
N VAL A 58 2.79 -7.92 38.28
CA VAL A 58 1.93 -9.10 38.43
C VAL A 58 2.84 -10.32 38.41
N ALA A 59 2.89 -11.04 39.52
CA ALA A 59 3.41 -12.40 39.53
C ALA A 59 2.48 -13.26 38.66
N VAL A 60 3.06 -14.08 37.79
CA VAL A 60 2.30 -15.12 37.09
C VAL A 60 1.92 -16.16 38.14
N ASP A 61 0.62 -16.37 38.33
CA ASP A 61 0.06 -17.44 39.15
C ASP A 61 -0.82 -18.30 38.22
N ASP A 62 -0.59 -19.61 38.20
CA ASP A 62 -1.12 -20.54 37.20
C ASP A 62 -2.59 -20.89 37.46
N GLY A 63 -3.46 -19.91 37.26
CA GLY A 63 -4.92 -20.06 37.31
C GLY A 63 -5.49 -20.56 35.98
N ALA A 64 -5.66 -21.88 35.83
CA ALA A 64 -6.35 -22.49 34.69
C ALA A 64 -7.84 -22.12 34.66
N ALA A 65 -8.17 -20.95 34.11
CA ALA A 65 -9.54 -20.53 33.83
C ALA A 65 -10.05 -21.30 32.61
N GLY A 66 -11.13 -22.08 32.80
CA GLY A 66 -11.65 -23.01 31.80
C GLY A 66 -12.12 -22.33 30.52
N ALA A 67 -11.28 -22.35 29.49
CA ALA A 67 -11.74 -22.27 28.12
C ALA A 67 -12.60 -23.50 27.81
N SER A 68 -13.70 -23.34 27.08
CA SER A 68 -14.49 -24.45 26.58
C SER A 68 -13.66 -25.23 25.56
N HIS A 69 -13.01 -26.31 26.00
CA HIS A 69 -12.24 -27.18 25.12
C HIS A 69 -13.14 -27.80 24.06
N ASN A 70 -12.99 -27.37 22.81
CA ASN A 70 -13.47 -28.12 21.66
C ASN A 70 -12.51 -29.31 21.46
N PRO A 71 -12.95 -30.57 21.61
CA PRO A 71 -12.04 -31.72 21.76
C PRO A 71 -11.31 -32.15 20.47
N GLU A 72 -11.59 -31.54 19.32
CA GLU A 72 -11.02 -31.96 18.03
C GLU A 72 -9.56 -31.54 17.77
N TYR A 73 -8.97 -30.63 18.56
CA TYR A 73 -7.63 -30.09 18.28
C TYR A 73 -6.68 -30.17 19.48
N THR A 74 -5.55 -30.86 19.31
CA THR A 74 -4.42 -30.72 20.22
C THR A 74 -3.72 -29.37 19.95
N SER A 75 -3.43 -28.62 21.02
CA SER A 75 -2.68 -27.35 20.93
C SER A 75 -1.16 -27.54 20.81
N ALA A 76 -0.69 -28.79 20.79
CA ALA A 76 0.71 -29.15 20.68
C ALA A 76 1.20 -29.12 19.22
N ALA A 77 2.50 -28.91 19.03
CA ALA A 77 3.13 -29.03 17.73
C ALA A 77 3.26 -30.51 17.33
N PRO A 78 2.87 -30.90 16.09
CA PRO A 78 3.02 -32.27 15.63
C PRO A 78 4.51 -32.61 15.43
N LEU A 79 4.93 -33.74 16.00
CA LEU A 79 6.33 -34.20 15.97
C LEU A 79 6.82 -34.56 14.57
N SER A 80 5.91 -35.00 13.70
CA SER A 80 6.11 -35.29 12.28
C SER A 80 4.92 -34.76 11.47
N THR A 81 5.04 -34.70 10.14
CA THR A 81 3.97 -34.21 9.25
C THR A 81 3.70 -35.19 8.11
N PRO A 82 3.35 -36.46 8.40
CA PRO A 82 3.32 -37.53 7.40
C PRO A 82 2.33 -37.28 6.25
N LEU A 83 1.19 -36.65 6.49
CA LEU A 83 0.23 -36.34 5.41
C LEU A 83 0.71 -35.15 4.58
N LEU A 84 1.26 -34.10 5.21
CA LEU A 84 1.81 -32.96 4.49
C LEU A 84 3.12 -33.29 3.76
N ASP A 85 3.86 -34.31 4.22
CA ASP A 85 5.05 -34.84 3.54
C ASP A 85 4.68 -35.64 2.29
N ALA A 86 3.48 -36.25 2.26
CA ALA A 86 2.91 -36.92 1.09
C ALA A 86 2.27 -35.96 0.05
N VAL A 87 1.97 -34.71 0.43
CA VAL A 87 1.34 -33.72 -0.47
C VAL A 87 2.36 -32.73 -1.03
N ARG A 88 2.68 -32.87 -2.32
CA ARG A 88 3.46 -31.90 -3.09
C ARG A 88 2.56 -30.99 -3.93
N PHE A 89 1.47 -31.51 -4.46
CA PHE A 89 0.49 -30.81 -5.29
C PHE A 89 -0.96 -31.19 -4.90
N PRO A 90 -1.97 -30.40 -5.29
CA PRO A 90 -3.38 -30.68 -4.97
C PRO A 90 -3.89 -32.08 -5.37
N ALA A 91 -3.33 -32.66 -6.43
CA ALA A 91 -3.67 -33.99 -6.91
C ALA A 91 -3.35 -35.10 -5.88
N ASP A 92 -2.30 -34.94 -5.07
CA ASP A 92 -1.86 -35.96 -4.11
C ASP A 92 -2.91 -36.19 -3.00
N MET A 93 -3.71 -35.16 -2.69
CA MET A 93 -4.79 -35.24 -1.71
C MET A 93 -6.01 -36.02 -2.20
N ARG A 94 -6.16 -36.32 -3.50
CA ARG A 94 -7.41 -36.88 -4.09
C ARG A 94 -7.88 -38.18 -3.46
N HIS A 95 -6.96 -38.98 -2.94
CA HIS A 95 -7.24 -40.28 -2.34
C HIS A 95 -7.48 -40.21 -0.82
N PHE A 96 -7.28 -39.05 -0.19
CA PHE A 96 -7.45 -38.90 1.26
C PHE A 96 -8.93 -38.95 1.64
N THR A 97 -9.19 -39.62 2.77
CA THR A 97 -10.45 -39.57 3.50
C THR A 97 -10.63 -38.21 4.17
N VAL A 98 -11.86 -37.85 4.55
CA VAL A 98 -12.11 -36.56 5.23
C VAL A 98 -11.41 -36.49 6.60
N GLY A 99 -11.23 -37.63 7.29
CA GLY A 99 -10.44 -37.72 8.52
C GLY A 99 -8.95 -37.39 8.29
N GLU A 100 -8.36 -37.88 7.20
CA GLU A 100 -6.99 -37.50 6.80
C GLU A 100 -6.90 -36.01 6.41
N LEU A 101 -7.93 -35.43 5.79
CA LEU A 101 -7.96 -33.98 5.51
C LEU A 101 -7.99 -33.14 6.80
N LYS A 102 -8.68 -33.59 7.87
CA LYS A 102 -8.64 -32.93 9.19
C LYS A 102 -7.24 -32.99 9.81
N GLN A 103 -6.56 -34.13 9.75
CA GLN A 103 -5.17 -34.28 10.21
C GLN A 103 -4.19 -33.41 9.37
N LEU A 104 -4.35 -33.39 8.04
CA LEU A 104 -3.57 -32.54 7.14
C LEU A 104 -3.75 -31.05 7.48
N ALA A 105 -4.96 -30.61 7.87
CA ALA A 105 -5.21 -29.24 8.30
C ALA A 105 -4.42 -28.87 9.57
N HIS A 106 -4.32 -29.79 10.54
CA HIS A 106 -3.48 -29.60 11.72
C HIS A 106 -1.98 -29.48 11.36
N GLU A 107 -1.48 -30.37 10.49
CA GLU A 107 -0.07 -30.34 10.03
C GLU A 107 0.26 -29.07 9.24
N LEU A 108 -0.61 -28.68 8.30
CA LEU A 108 -0.46 -27.50 7.44
C LEU A 108 -0.46 -26.20 8.26
N ARG A 109 -1.34 -26.09 9.25
CA ARG A 109 -1.41 -24.96 10.19
C ARG A 109 -0.08 -24.75 10.92
N TRP A 110 0.53 -25.84 11.40
CA TRP A 110 1.84 -25.79 12.05
C TRP A 110 3.00 -25.48 11.10
N GLU A 111 2.92 -25.92 9.84
CA GLU A 111 3.91 -25.54 8.82
C GLU A 111 3.87 -24.03 8.50
N VAL A 112 2.67 -23.44 8.42
CA VAL A 112 2.49 -21.98 8.29
C VAL A 112 3.11 -21.25 9.49
N LEU A 113 2.84 -21.69 10.73
CA LEU A 113 3.45 -21.13 11.94
C LEU A 113 4.99 -21.18 11.89
N ARG A 114 5.57 -22.35 11.57
CA ARG A 114 7.02 -22.57 11.47
C ARG A 114 7.70 -21.72 10.39
N ALA A 115 7.01 -21.46 9.28
CA ALA A 115 7.50 -20.60 8.22
C ALA A 115 7.48 -19.13 8.65
N VAL A 116 6.33 -18.65 9.11
CA VAL A 116 6.09 -17.22 9.39
C VAL A 116 6.84 -16.72 10.62
N SER A 117 7.06 -17.55 11.65
CA SER A 117 7.90 -17.17 12.81
C SER A 117 9.32 -16.76 12.43
N LYS A 118 9.87 -17.35 11.36
CA LYS A 118 11.24 -17.10 10.86
C LYS A 118 11.31 -15.92 9.87
N THR A 119 10.21 -15.56 9.22
CA THR A 119 10.18 -14.60 8.10
C THR A 119 9.40 -13.32 8.41
N GLY A 120 8.41 -13.37 9.31
CA GLY A 120 7.34 -12.37 9.40
C GLY A 120 6.35 -12.52 8.23
N GLY A 121 5.11 -12.09 8.42
CA GLY A 121 4.05 -12.40 7.45
C GLY A 121 2.63 -12.12 7.92
N HIS A 122 1.69 -12.41 7.04
CA HIS A 122 0.26 -12.30 7.28
C HIS A 122 -0.28 -13.56 7.96
N LEU A 123 0.00 -13.71 9.25
CA LEU A 123 -0.24 -14.96 9.98
C LEU A 123 -1.74 -15.22 10.21
N GLY A 124 -2.43 -14.29 10.89
CA GLY A 124 -3.81 -14.51 11.33
C GLY A 124 -4.78 -14.84 10.20
N ALA A 125 -4.65 -14.14 9.06
CA ALA A 125 -5.45 -14.39 7.86
C ALA A 125 -5.17 -15.77 7.24
N SER A 126 -3.90 -16.20 7.22
CA SER A 126 -3.50 -17.50 6.70
C SER A 126 -3.96 -18.68 7.57
N LEU A 127 -3.98 -18.52 8.90
CA LEU A 127 -4.46 -19.56 9.83
C LEU A 127 -5.97 -19.79 9.76
N GLY A 128 -6.74 -18.74 9.43
CA GLY A 128 -8.19 -18.80 9.33
C GLY A 128 -8.73 -19.51 8.08
N VAL A 129 -7.92 -19.72 7.04
CA VAL A 129 -8.36 -20.34 5.77
C VAL A 129 -7.74 -21.72 5.52
N VAL A 130 -7.11 -22.35 6.51
CA VAL A 130 -6.41 -23.64 6.34
C VAL A 130 -7.35 -24.73 5.82
N GLU A 131 -8.48 -24.95 6.50
CA GLU A 131 -9.47 -25.97 6.10
C GLU A 131 -10.11 -25.64 4.76
N LEU A 132 -10.55 -24.40 4.55
CA LEU A 132 -11.10 -23.92 3.29
C LEU A 132 -10.13 -24.12 2.11
N THR A 133 -8.84 -23.88 2.31
CA THR A 133 -7.81 -24.06 1.28
C THR A 133 -7.63 -25.53 0.90
N ILE A 134 -7.62 -26.43 1.89
CA ILE A 134 -7.55 -27.88 1.66
C ILE A 134 -8.81 -28.35 0.92
N ALA A 135 -9.99 -27.97 1.39
CA ALA A 135 -11.26 -28.38 0.79
C ALA A 135 -11.38 -27.90 -0.67
N LEU A 136 -10.99 -26.66 -0.96
CA LEU A 136 -10.91 -26.13 -2.33
C LEU A 136 -10.01 -26.96 -3.23
N HIS A 137 -8.76 -27.19 -2.82
CA HIS A 137 -7.79 -27.94 -3.61
C HIS A 137 -8.12 -29.43 -3.72
N TYR A 138 -8.85 -30.00 -2.76
CA TYR A 138 -9.34 -31.38 -2.78
C TYR A 138 -10.53 -31.57 -3.73
N VAL A 139 -11.45 -30.60 -3.80
CA VAL A 139 -12.67 -30.69 -4.62
C VAL A 139 -12.47 -30.23 -6.07
N PHE A 140 -11.70 -29.17 -6.31
CA PHE A 140 -11.53 -28.55 -7.62
C PHE A 140 -10.19 -28.95 -8.28
N ASN A 141 -10.20 -29.11 -9.60
CA ASN A 141 -9.06 -29.53 -10.42
C ASN A 141 -8.08 -28.37 -10.70
N THR A 142 -7.55 -27.73 -9.66
CA THR A 142 -6.51 -26.70 -9.81
C THR A 142 -5.23 -27.31 -10.41
N PRO A 143 -4.57 -26.67 -11.39
CA PRO A 143 -4.72 -25.28 -11.83
C PRO A 143 -5.67 -25.07 -13.02
N GLU A 144 -6.33 -26.12 -13.54
CA GLU A 144 -7.33 -25.97 -14.60
C GLU A 144 -8.56 -25.20 -14.08
N ASP A 145 -9.06 -25.58 -12.90
CA ASP A 145 -9.99 -24.75 -12.14
C ASP A 145 -9.28 -23.55 -11.54
N ALA A 146 -9.75 -22.35 -11.90
CA ALA A 146 -9.12 -21.10 -11.52
C ALA A 146 -9.58 -20.64 -10.12
N VAL A 147 -8.68 -20.65 -9.14
CA VAL A 147 -8.91 -20.11 -7.79
C VAL A 147 -8.19 -18.77 -7.63
N ILE A 148 -8.96 -17.69 -7.59
CA ILE A 148 -8.51 -16.32 -7.38
C ILE A 148 -8.69 -15.99 -5.90
N TRP A 149 -7.62 -15.57 -5.22
CA TRP A 149 -7.68 -15.09 -3.85
C TRP A 149 -7.68 -13.56 -3.83
N ASP A 150 -8.60 -12.94 -3.09
CA ASP A 150 -8.66 -11.48 -2.94
C ASP A 150 -7.65 -10.99 -1.87
N VAL A 151 -6.93 -9.90 -2.14
CA VAL A 151 -5.72 -9.44 -1.42
C VAL A 151 -4.57 -10.44 -1.44
N SER A 152 -4.84 -11.75 -1.37
CA SER A 152 -3.93 -12.89 -1.34
C SER A 152 -3.00 -13.01 -0.11
N HIS A 153 -3.14 -12.15 0.88
CA HIS A 153 -2.39 -12.23 2.14
C HIS A 153 -2.64 -13.52 2.96
N GLN A 154 -3.78 -14.17 2.73
CA GLN A 154 -4.23 -15.42 3.35
C GLN A 154 -3.68 -16.69 2.66
N THR A 155 -2.90 -16.56 1.57
CA THR A 155 -2.55 -17.69 0.69
C THR A 155 -1.37 -18.56 1.15
N TYR A 156 -0.86 -18.43 2.37
CA TYR A 156 0.28 -19.26 2.80
C TYR A 156 -0.02 -20.77 2.80
N PRO A 157 -1.21 -21.26 3.22
CA PRO A 157 -1.58 -22.67 3.07
C PRO A 157 -1.63 -23.08 1.59
N HIS A 158 -2.19 -22.22 0.73
CA HIS A 158 -2.29 -22.45 -0.72
C HIS A 158 -0.90 -22.60 -1.35
N LYS A 159 0.05 -21.72 -1.02
CA LYS A 159 1.44 -21.81 -1.50
C LYS A 159 2.12 -23.11 -1.08
N ILE A 160 1.93 -23.54 0.17
CA ILE A 160 2.49 -24.80 0.68
C ILE A 160 1.96 -26.00 -0.12
N LEU A 161 0.64 -26.10 -0.30
CA LEU A 161 -0.02 -27.21 -1.02
C LEU A 161 0.21 -27.24 -2.54
N THR A 162 0.81 -26.19 -3.11
CA THR A 162 1.05 -26.03 -4.55
C THR A 162 2.56 -25.99 -4.86
N GLY A 163 3.29 -26.97 -4.33
CA GLY A 163 4.70 -27.21 -4.61
C GLY A 163 5.72 -26.26 -3.94
N ARG A 164 5.28 -25.21 -3.24
CA ARG A 164 6.18 -24.16 -2.72
C ARG A 164 6.57 -24.30 -1.24
N ARG A 165 6.14 -25.37 -0.54
CA ARG A 165 6.52 -25.69 0.85
C ARG A 165 8.01 -25.44 1.14
N HIS A 166 8.89 -26.04 0.34
CA HIS A 166 10.36 -25.91 0.50
C HIS A 166 10.89 -24.47 0.38
N ARG A 167 10.16 -23.57 -0.31
CA ARG A 167 10.53 -22.15 -0.50
C ARG A 167 9.96 -21.21 0.56
N MET A 168 9.11 -21.67 1.48
CA MET A 168 8.47 -20.82 2.50
C MET A 168 9.46 -20.07 3.40
N HIS A 169 10.67 -20.60 3.59
CA HIS A 169 11.76 -19.90 4.29
C HIS A 169 12.26 -18.62 3.57
N THR A 170 11.92 -18.43 2.28
CA THR A 170 12.23 -17.25 1.46
C THR A 170 11.10 -16.22 1.39
N LEU A 171 9.95 -16.49 2.03
CA LEU A 171 8.76 -15.65 1.99
C LEU A 171 9.06 -14.17 2.28
N ARG A 172 8.60 -13.28 1.37
CA ARG A 172 8.73 -11.82 1.44
C ARG A 172 10.18 -11.29 1.51
N LYS A 173 11.15 -12.06 1.01
CA LYS A 173 12.56 -11.66 0.88
C LYS A 173 12.94 -11.46 -0.59
N THR A 174 13.97 -10.65 -0.81
CA THR A 174 14.60 -10.43 -2.11
C THR A 174 14.93 -11.76 -2.80
N GLY A 175 14.38 -11.99 -4.00
CA GLY A 175 14.55 -13.24 -4.77
C GLY A 175 13.76 -14.45 -4.24
N GLY A 176 12.95 -14.27 -3.20
CA GLY A 176 12.10 -15.31 -2.60
C GLY A 176 10.72 -15.44 -3.24
N ILE A 177 9.80 -16.07 -2.52
CA ILE A 177 8.37 -16.08 -2.87
C ILE A 177 7.65 -14.85 -2.31
N SER A 178 6.66 -14.36 -3.05
CA SER A 178 5.81 -13.23 -2.68
C SER A 178 4.98 -13.50 -1.43
N GLY A 179 4.64 -12.44 -0.69
CA GLY A 179 3.64 -12.49 0.38
C GLY A 179 2.19 -12.65 -0.12
N PHE A 180 1.99 -12.64 -1.43
CA PHE A 180 0.70 -12.64 -2.13
C PHE A 180 0.75 -13.58 -3.35
N THR A 181 -0.37 -13.82 -4.03
CA THR A 181 -0.37 -14.59 -5.29
C THR A 181 0.32 -13.79 -6.39
N ARG A 182 1.07 -14.48 -7.25
CA ARG A 182 1.77 -13.89 -8.39
C ARG A 182 1.83 -14.87 -9.55
N ARG A 183 1.22 -14.52 -10.68
CA ARG A 183 1.17 -15.34 -11.91
C ARG A 183 2.52 -15.86 -12.39
N ALA A 184 3.59 -15.07 -12.22
CA ALA A 184 4.96 -15.46 -12.58
C ALA A 184 5.66 -16.39 -11.57
N GLU A 185 5.06 -16.64 -10.40
CA GLU A 185 5.62 -17.52 -9.36
C GLU A 185 5.08 -18.96 -9.43
N SER A 186 3.83 -19.13 -9.88
CA SER A 186 3.15 -20.44 -9.96
C SER A 186 1.98 -20.40 -10.93
N GLU A 187 1.74 -21.51 -11.64
CA GLU A 187 0.53 -21.73 -12.44
C GLU A 187 -0.76 -21.72 -11.60
N TYR A 188 -0.65 -22.05 -10.30
CA TYR A 188 -1.76 -22.03 -9.35
C TYR A 188 -2.12 -20.60 -8.90
N ASP A 189 -1.25 -19.61 -9.13
CA ASP A 189 -1.49 -18.20 -8.83
C ASP A 189 -2.13 -17.49 -10.05
N VAL A 190 -3.27 -18.02 -10.53
CA VAL A 190 -3.91 -17.63 -11.81
C VAL A 190 -4.13 -16.12 -11.99
N PHE A 191 -4.36 -15.41 -10.88
CA PHE A 191 -4.41 -13.96 -10.81
C PHE A 191 -3.55 -13.44 -9.64
N GLY A 192 -2.84 -12.34 -9.86
CA GLY A 192 -2.02 -11.71 -8.83
C GLY A 192 -2.81 -10.62 -8.10
N ALA A 193 -2.90 -10.71 -6.78
CA ALA A 193 -3.61 -9.73 -5.95
C ALA A 193 -2.68 -9.13 -4.89
N GLY A 194 -3.13 -8.03 -4.28
CA GLY A 194 -2.43 -7.31 -3.22
C GLY A 194 -3.28 -6.12 -2.77
N HIS A 195 -3.74 -5.33 -3.74
CA HIS A 195 -4.95 -4.52 -3.57
C HIS A 195 -6.18 -5.43 -3.49
N SER A 196 -7.18 -5.00 -2.73
CA SER A 196 -8.44 -5.71 -2.47
C SER A 196 -9.44 -5.66 -3.64
N SER A 197 -10.55 -6.38 -3.49
CA SER A 197 -11.81 -6.18 -4.22
C SER A 197 -11.70 -6.46 -5.73
N THR A 198 -10.62 -7.11 -6.17
CA THR A 198 -10.32 -7.43 -7.57
C THR A 198 -10.72 -8.84 -7.98
N SER A 199 -10.92 -9.74 -7.00
CA SER A 199 -11.08 -11.18 -7.24
C SER A 199 -12.32 -11.53 -8.06
N ILE A 200 -13.47 -10.91 -7.77
CA ILE A 200 -14.74 -11.20 -8.44
C ILE A 200 -14.67 -10.73 -9.90
N SER A 201 -14.13 -9.54 -10.17
CA SER A 201 -13.90 -9.01 -11.53
C SER A 201 -12.98 -9.94 -12.34
N ALA A 202 -11.88 -10.39 -11.73
CA ALA A 202 -10.93 -11.30 -12.36
C ALA A 202 -11.57 -12.68 -12.64
N ALA A 203 -12.31 -13.24 -11.69
CA ALA A 203 -13.01 -14.51 -11.87
C ALA A 203 -14.10 -14.43 -12.94
N LEU A 204 -14.86 -13.32 -13.00
CA LEU A 204 -15.83 -13.08 -14.07
C LEU A 204 -15.16 -12.99 -15.45
N GLY A 205 -14.06 -12.26 -15.57
CA GLY A 205 -13.27 -12.21 -16.81
C GLY A 205 -12.73 -13.58 -17.24
N ILE A 206 -12.29 -14.41 -16.28
CA ILE A 206 -11.84 -15.78 -16.53
C ILE A 206 -13.01 -16.69 -16.95
N ALA A 207 -14.19 -16.55 -16.34
CA ALA A 207 -15.39 -17.31 -16.70
C ALA A 207 -15.88 -16.96 -18.12
N VAL A 208 -15.94 -15.68 -18.48
CA VAL A 208 -16.29 -15.26 -19.84
C VAL A 208 -15.23 -15.74 -20.84
N GLY A 209 -13.94 -15.62 -20.53
CA GLY A 209 -12.85 -16.13 -21.37
C GLY A 209 -12.87 -17.65 -21.57
N ARG A 210 -13.26 -18.41 -20.54
CA ARG A 210 -13.52 -19.86 -20.61
C ARG A 210 -14.65 -20.18 -21.59
N ASP A 211 -15.79 -19.50 -21.44
CA ASP A 211 -17.01 -19.76 -22.21
C ASP A 211 -16.77 -19.47 -23.70
N LEU A 212 -16.10 -18.35 -24.01
CA LEU A 212 -15.65 -18.00 -25.36
C LEU A 212 -14.67 -19.02 -25.96
N ALA A 213 -13.88 -19.71 -25.13
CA ALA A 213 -12.96 -20.76 -25.53
C ALA A 213 -13.59 -22.18 -25.58
N GLY A 214 -14.90 -22.31 -25.30
CA GLY A 214 -15.60 -23.60 -25.25
C GLY A 214 -15.14 -24.53 -24.12
N LYS A 215 -14.45 -23.99 -23.10
CA LYS A 215 -13.93 -24.74 -21.95
C LYS A 215 -14.99 -24.91 -20.87
N LYS A 216 -14.74 -25.80 -19.90
CA LYS A 216 -15.71 -26.16 -18.84
C LYS A 216 -15.18 -26.09 -17.40
N HIS A 217 -13.99 -25.54 -17.20
CA HIS A 217 -13.40 -25.39 -15.87
C HIS A 217 -14.15 -24.37 -14.98
N HIS A 218 -13.96 -24.46 -13.68
CA HIS A 218 -14.55 -23.51 -12.74
C HIS A 218 -13.73 -22.22 -12.66
N SER A 219 -14.38 -21.16 -12.19
CA SER A 219 -13.74 -19.89 -11.83
C SER A 219 -14.27 -19.45 -10.48
N ILE A 220 -13.35 -19.31 -9.52
CA ILE A 220 -13.66 -19.24 -8.09
C ILE A 220 -12.95 -18.01 -7.50
N ALA A 221 -13.68 -17.09 -6.91
CA ALA A 221 -13.15 -15.94 -6.19
C ALA A 221 -13.30 -16.13 -4.68
N VAL A 222 -12.20 -16.19 -3.92
CA VAL A 222 -12.21 -16.23 -2.45
C VAL A 222 -11.96 -14.82 -1.91
N ILE A 223 -13.02 -14.17 -1.43
CA ILE A 223 -13.04 -12.77 -0.99
C ILE A 223 -13.35 -12.66 0.50
N GLY A 224 -12.62 -11.82 1.24
CA GLY A 224 -12.92 -11.55 2.65
C GLY A 224 -14.09 -10.57 2.81
N ASP A 225 -14.77 -10.60 3.96
CA ASP A 225 -15.82 -9.63 4.35
C ASP A 225 -15.36 -8.18 4.19
N GLY A 226 -14.09 -7.91 4.53
CA GLY A 226 -13.46 -6.62 4.29
C GLY A 226 -13.35 -6.20 2.84
N ALA A 227 -12.80 -7.08 2.00
CA ALA A 227 -12.62 -6.82 0.58
C ALA A 227 -13.95 -6.66 -0.17
N LEU A 228 -15.02 -7.30 0.32
CA LEU A 228 -16.38 -7.16 -0.20
C LEU A 228 -16.95 -5.74 -0.01
N THR A 229 -16.39 -4.92 0.90
CA THR A 229 -16.84 -3.52 1.09
C THR A 229 -16.41 -2.56 -0.03
N GLY A 230 -15.44 -2.94 -0.87
CA GLY A 230 -14.95 -2.09 -1.96
C GLY A 230 -15.88 -2.07 -3.18
N GLY A 231 -16.10 -0.88 -3.76
CA GLY A 231 -17.06 -0.66 -4.85
C GLY A 231 -16.91 -1.61 -6.04
N MET A 232 -15.67 -1.89 -6.46
CA MET A 232 -15.36 -2.83 -7.54
C MET A 232 -15.92 -4.25 -7.32
N ALA A 233 -16.04 -4.71 -6.06
CA ALA A 233 -16.64 -6.01 -5.77
C ALA A 233 -18.15 -6.01 -6.05
N TYR A 234 -18.85 -4.91 -5.77
CA TYR A 234 -20.27 -4.74 -6.09
C TYR A 234 -20.52 -4.60 -7.59
N GLU A 235 -19.70 -3.81 -8.29
CA GLU A 235 -19.75 -3.69 -9.75
C GLU A 235 -19.60 -5.06 -10.43
N ALA A 236 -18.64 -5.87 -9.95
CA ALA A 236 -18.39 -7.22 -10.44
C ALA A 236 -19.53 -8.19 -10.14
N MET A 237 -20.10 -8.16 -8.92
CA MET A 237 -21.27 -8.97 -8.58
C MET A 237 -22.47 -8.62 -9.46
N ASN A 238 -22.80 -7.32 -9.55
CA ASN A 238 -23.89 -6.84 -10.40
C ASN A 238 -23.71 -7.28 -11.86
N ASN A 239 -22.48 -7.21 -12.40
CA ASN A 239 -22.20 -7.67 -13.76
C ASN A 239 -22.23 -9.20 -13.92
N ALA A 240 -21.79 -9.97 -12.91
CA ALA A 240 -21.88 -11.44 -12.92
C ALA A 240 -23.34 -11.93 -12.94
N GLY A 241 -24.22 -11.28 -12.17
CA GLY A 241 -25.66 -11.52 -12.18
C GLY A 241 -26.28 -11.18 -13.52
N TYR A 242 -26.00 -9.98 -14.06
CA TYR A 242 -26.48 -9.55 -15.38
C TYR A 242 -26.07 -10.50 -16.52
N LEU A 243 -24.80 -10.95 -16.52
CA LEU A 243 -24.29 -11.88 -17.54
C LEU A 243 -24.76 -13.33 -17.32
N ASN A 244 -25.36 -13.65 -16.17
CA ASN A 244 -25.71 -15.01 -15.76
C ASN A 244 -24.54 -15.99 -16.00
N SER A 245 -23.33 -15.59 -15.56
CA SER A 245 -22.07 -16.32 -15.83
C SER A 245 -21.66 -17.19 -14.65
N ARG A 246 -21.17 -18.42 -14.94
CA ARG A 246 -20.84 -19.42 -13.91
C ARG A 246 -19.52 -19.08 -13.22
N VAL A 247 -19.61 -18.18 -12.25
CA VAL A 247 -18.60 -17.80 -11.26
C VAL A 247 -19.03 -18.31 -9.89
N ILE A 248 -18.08 -18.79 -9.09
CA ILE A 248 -18.28 -19.18 -7.69
C ILE A 248 -17.58 -18.14 -6.81
N VAL A 249 -18.33 -17.39 -6.01
CA VAL A 249 -17.77 -16.46 -5.02
C VAL A 249 -17.82 -17.13 -3.66
N ILE A 250 -16.70 -17.20 -2.96
CA ILE A 250 -16.60 -17.68 -1.59
C ILE A 250 -16.31 -16.46 -0.71
N LEU A 251 -17.33 -16.02 0.02
CA LEU A 251 -17.22 -14.99 1.03
C LEU A 251 -16.66 -15.61 2.31
N ASN A 252 -15.40 -15.31 2.61
CA ASN A 252 -14.70 -15.66 3.83
C ASN A 252 -14.94 -14.59 4.91
N ASP A 253 -16.06 -14.69 5.63
CA ASP A 253 -16.41 -13.77 6.72
C ASP A 253 -15.74 -14.22 8.02
N ASN A 254 -14.84 -13.37 8.52
CA ASN A 254 -14.16 -13.56 9.81
C ASN A 254 -14.50 -12.47 10.84
N GLY A 255 -15.54 -11.67 10.55
CA GLY A 255 -15.96 -10.53 11.36
C GLY A 255 -14.95 -9.39 11.43
N GLN A 256 -14.00 -9.29 10.50
CA GLN A 256 -12.98 -8.23 10.47
C GLN A 256 -12.75 -7.68 9.06
N VAL A 257 -13.34 -6.50 8.83
CA VAL A 257 -13.27 -5.74 7.58
C VAL A 257 -11.83 -5.31 7.19
N SER A 258 -10.86 -5.30 8.11
CA SER A 258 -9.41 -5.13 7.84
C SER A 258 -8.56 -5.41 9.11
N LEU A 259 -7.31 -4.94 9.14
CA LEU A 259 -6.52 -4.61 10.34
C LEU A 259 -7.42 -4.10 11.48
N PRO A 260 -7.18 -4.53 12.74
CA PRO A 260 -8.19 -4.68 13.79
C PRO A 260 -9.33 -3.66 13.75
N THR A 261 -10.47 -4.14 13.25
CA THR A 261 -11.77 -3.48 13.40
C THR A 261 -12.10 -3.36 14.89
N GLY A 262 -12.37 -2.13 15.34
CA GLY A 262 -12.27 -1.79 16.76
C GLY A 262 -11.96 -0.31 17.02
N THR A 263 -11.47 0.42 16.01
CA THR A 263 -11.16 1.85 16.14
C THR A 263 -12.42 2.65 16.47
N LYS A 264 -12.36 3.47 17.52
CA LYS A 264 -13.44 4.38 17.87
C LYS A 264 -13.62 5.42 16.77
N SER A 265 -14.74 5.32 16.07
CA SER A 265 -15.15 6.22 15.01
C SER A 265 -16.50 6.88 15.36
N ALA A 266 -16.94 7.83 14.55
CA ALA A 266 -18.25 8.46 14.68
C ALA A 266 -19.41 7.44 14.52
N ALA A 267 -19.15 6.30 13.87
CA ALA A 267 -20.08 5.17 13.75
C ALA A 267 -19.91 4.09 14.85
N GLY A 268 -19.07 4.34 15.87
CA GLY A 268 -18.75 3.40 16.95
C GLY A 268 -17.45 2.63 16.74
N THR A 269 -17.30 1.49 17.44
CA THR A 269 -16.09 0.63 17.45
C THR A 269 -16.24 -0.66 16.63
N GLY A 270 -17.27 -0.76 15.78
CA GLY A 270 -17.49 -1.94 14.93
C GLY A 270 -16.63 -1.95 13.67
N PRO A 271 -16.67 -3.03 12.87
CA PRO A 271 -16.24 -3.02 11.48
C PRO A 271 -17.00 -1.95 10.68
N ALA A 272 -16.34 -1.29 9.74
CA ALA A 272 -16.95 -0.25 8.93
C ALA A 272 -17.98 -0.81 7.93
N GLY A 273 -19.04 -0.04 7.68
CA GLY A 273 -20.06 -0.34 6.67
C GLY A 273 -21.20 -1.26 7.15
N ALA A 274 -22.43 -0.92 6.77
CA ALA A 274 -23.65 -1.66 7.15
C ALA A 274 -23.69 -3.12 6.62
N LEU A 275 -22.87 -3.46 5.61
CA LEU A 275 -22.72 -4.82 5.11
C LEU A 275 -22.22 -5.78 6.20
N SER A 276 -21.23 -5.37 7.01
CA SER A 276 -20.70 -6.21 8.10
C SER A 276 -21.78 -6.53 9.14
N GLY A 277 -22.64 -5.55 9.46
CA GLY A 277 -23.82 -5.75 10.31
C GLY A 277 -24.93 -6.55 9.63
N TYR A 278 -24.98 -6.60 8.29
CA TYR A 278 -25.90 -7.47 7.54
C TYR A 278 -25.43 -8.92 7.52
N THR A 279 -24.16 -9.20 7.21
CA THR A 279 -23.59 -10.56 7.28
C THR A 279 -23.61 -11.09 8.71
N SER A 280 -23.28 -10.25 9.70
CA SER A 280 -23.43 -10.58 11.13
C SER A 280 -24.87 -10.97 11.50
N ARG A 281 -25.90 -10.32 10.91
CA ARG A 281 -27.30 -10.70 11.15
C ARG A 281 -27.63 -12.06 10.51
N LEU A 282 -27.19 -12.32 9.28
CA LEU A 282 -27.31 -13.63 8.63
C LEU A 282 -26.60 -14.75 9.42
N LEU A 283 -25.47 -14.43 10.08
CA LEU A 283 -24.75 -15.34 10.98
C LEU A 283 -25.53 -15.65 12.28
N THR A 284 -26.45 -14.78 12.71
CA THR A 284 -27.25 -14.94 13.94
C THR A 284 -28.68 -15.44 13.72
N SER A 285 -29.21 -15.38 12.50
CA SER A 285 -30.57 -15.84 12.18
C SER A 285 -30.70 -17.36 12.26
N LYS A 286 -31.67 -17.84 13.04
CA LYS A 286 -31.89 -19.28 13.27
C LYS A 286 -32.32 -20.02 12.01
N GLU A 287 -33.00 -19.35 11.08
CA GLU A 287 -33.48 -19.93 9.82
C GLU A 287 -32.33 -20.48 8.96
N PHE A 288 -31.16 -19.82 8.99
CA PHE A 288 -29.98 -20.18 8.20
C PHE A 288 -28.99 -21.11 8.92
N GLN A 289 -29.14 -21.33 10.24
CA GLN A 289 -28.27 -22.25 11.00
C GLN A 289 -28.76 -23.72 10.99
N ASP A 290 -29.97 -24.00 10.47
CA ASP A 290 -30.50 -25.37 10.40
C ASP A 290 -29.96 -26.12 9.17
N VAL A 291 -29.33 -27.27 9.42
CA VAL A 291 -28.84 -28.22 8.41
C VAL A 291 -29.96 -28.65 7.44
N ARG A 292 -31.21 -28.70 7.92
CA ARG A 292 -32.39 -29.01 7.10
C ARG A 292 -32.77 -27.87 6.14
N THR A 293 -32.43 -26.61 6.46
CA THR A 293 -32.57 -25.47 5.54
C THR A 293 -31.50 -25.54 4.46
N LEU A 294 -30.23 -25.81 4.81
CA LEU A 294 -29.15 -26.02 3.82
C LEU A 294 -29.54 -27.08 2.79
N ALA A 295 -30.04 -28.24 3.22
CA ALA A 295 -30.50 -29.30 2.31
C ALA A 295 -31.67 -28.86 1.39
N LYS A 296 -32.60 -28.05 1.88
CA LYS A 296 -33.71 -27.47 1.09
C LYS A 296 -33.22 -26.43 0.08
N GLU A 297 -32.25 -25.61 0.44
CA GLU A 297 -31.59 -24.70 -0.49
C GLU A 297 -30.92 -25.50 -1.60
N PHE A 298 -30.07 -26.48 -1.26
CA PHE A 298 -29.40 -27.33 -2.27
C PHE A 298 -30.37 -28.01 -3.27
N SER A 299 -31.59 -28.39 -2.89
CA SER A 299 -32.56 -28.94 -3.85
C SER A 299 -33.04 -27.95 -4.94
N ARG A 300 -32.83 -26.64 -4.75
CA ARG A 300 -33.12 -25.59 -5.76
C ARG A 300 -32.01 -25.43 -6.81
N LEU A 301 -30.81 -25.96 -6.57
CA LEU A 301 -29.72 -25.98 -7.56
C LEU A 301 -29.92 -27.05 -8.65
N PHE A 302 -30.81 -28.02 -8.43
CA PHE A 302 -31.06 -29.12 -9.37
C PHE A 302 -32.43 -28.97 -10.07
N PRO A 303 -32.55 -29.33 -11.37
CA PRO A 303 -33.79 -29.18 -12.13
C PRO A 303 -34.99 -29.96 -11.56
N ASP A 304 -36.19 -29.41 -11.79
CA ASP A 304 -37.50 -29.89 -11.31
C ASP A 304 -37.79 -31.40 -11.42
N PRO A 305 -37.32 -32.18 -12.42
CA PRO A 305 -37.64 -33.62 -12.50
C PRO A 305 -37.23 -34.43 -11.27
N LEU A 306 -36.19 -34.01 -10.55
CA LEU A 306 -35.71 -34.67 -9.33
C LEU A 306 -36.44 -34.23 -8.05
N GLN A 307 -37.18 -33.11 -8.08
CA GLN A 307 -37.95 -32.64 -6.92
C GLN A 307 -39.22 -33.48 -6.69
N ARG A 308 -39.70 -34.21 -7.70
CA ARG A 308 -40.94 -35.00 -7.65
C ARG A 308 -40.81 -36.33 -6.90
N THR A 309 -39.62 -36.72 -6.47
CA THR A 309 -39.35 -37.98 -5.74
C THR A 309 -39.25 -37.81 -4.22
N ALA A 310 -39.92 -36.80 -3.65
CA ALA A 310 -40.06 -36.63 -2.20
C ALA A 310 -41.48 -36.19 -1.82
N ALA A 311 -42.41 -37.17 -1.69
CA ALA A 311 -43.82 -36.95 -1.39
C ALA A 311 -44.12 -36.21 -0.05
N GLN A 312 -43.10 -36.01 0.80
CA GLN A 312 -43.21 -35.25 2.06
C GLN A 312 -42.93 -33.73 1.90
N LEU A 313 -42.52 -33.26 0.71
CA LEU A 313 -42.30 -31.83 0.46
C LEU A 313 -43.60 -31.07 0.16
N ASP A 314 -44.60 -31.71 -0.45
CA ASP A 314 -45.82 -31.04 -0.94
C ASP A 314 -46.68 -30.48 0.22
N GLU A 315 -46.73 -31.20 1.34
CA GLU A 315 -47.44 -30.78 2.56
C GLU A 315 -46.72 -29.63 3.27
N TYR A 316 -45.38 -29.65 3.31
CA TYR A 316 -44.57 -28.55 3.82
C TYR A 316 -44.62 -27.30 2.94
N ALA A 317 -44.69 -27.45 1.61
CA ALA A 317 -44.83 -26.34 0.67
C ALA A 317 -46.18 -25.62 0.88
N ARG A 318 -47.27 -26.38 1.05
CA ARG A 318 -48.60 -25.82 1.37
C ARG A 318 -48.62 -25.14 2.75
N ALA A 319 -47.97 -25.72 3.75
CA ALA A 319 -47.83 -25.09 5.08
C ALA A 319 -47.03 -23.77 5.03
N TRP A 320 -45.99 -23.68 4.18
CA TRP A 320 -45.23 -22.46 3.94
C TRP A 320 -46.05 -21.35 3.29
N VAL A 321 -46.87 -21.66 2.28
CA VAL A 321 -47.76 -20.70 1.63
C VAL A 321 -48.85 -20.21 2.58
N ALA A 322 -49.39 -21.10 3.42
CA ALA A 322 -50.48 -20.78 4.35
C ALA A 322 -50.06 -19.89 5.55
N GLN A 323 -48.78 -19.86 5.93
CA GLN A 323 -48.31 -19.13 7.12
C GLN A 323 -47.78 -17.71 6.84
N GLY A 324 -47.88 -17.21 5.61
CA GLY A 324 -47.44 -15.84 5.27
C GLY A 324 -45.92 -15.59 5.34
N ALA A 325 -45.12 -16.64 5.56
CA ALA A 325 -43.66 -16.58 5.54
C ALA A 325 -43.07 -16.40 4.13
N GLY A 326 -43.89 -16.52 3.08
CA GLY A 326 -43.55 -16.23 1.68
C GLY A 326 -43.43 -14.73 1.35
N GLY A 327 -43.04 -13.89 2.31
CA GLY A 327 -42.75 -12.48 2.06
C GLY A 327 -41.30 -12.30 1.58
N ASN A 328 -41.13 -11.88 0.32
CA ASN A 328 -39.82 -11.63 -0.29
C ASN A 328 -38.87 -10.86 0.64
N ARG A 329 -37.84 -11.56 1.12
CA ARG A 329 -36.56 -10.97 1.53
C ARG A 329 -35.44 -11.80 0.92
N ALA A 330 -35.37 -11.78 -0.41
CA ALA A 330 -34.17 -12.22 -1.12
C ALA A 330 -32.96 -11.51 -0.49
N THR A 331 -31.88 -12.25 -0.28
CA THR A 331 -30.64 -11.66 0.22
C THR A 331 -30.12 -10.62 -0.77
N LEU A 332 -29.28 -9.69 -0.29
CA LEU A 332 -28.62 -8.70 -1.16
C LEU A 332 -27.93 -9.38 -2.37
N PHE A 333 -27.40 -10.58 -2.16
CA PHE A 333 -26.73 -11.37 -3.19
C PHE A 333 -27.71 -11.96 -4.20
N GLU A 334 -28.88 -12.43 -3.77
CA GLU A 334 -29.93 -12.94 -4.66
C GLU A 334 -30.56 -11.84 -5.53
N GLU A 335 -30.74 -10.63 -4.98
CA GLU A 335 -31.14 -9.44 -5.76
C GLU A 335 -30.06 -9.04 -6.78
N LEU A 336 -28.78 -9.25 -6.47
CA LEU A 336 -27.65 -9.15 -7.42
C LEU A 336 -27.56 -10.36 -8.39
N GLY A 337 -28.57 -11.22 -8.44
CA GLY A 337 -28.65 -12.36 -9.36
C GLY A 337 -27.86 -13.60 -8.95
N PHE A 338 -27.26 -13.64 -7.75
CA PHE A 338 -26.56 -14.84 -7.26
C PHE A 338 -27.52 -15.90 -6.75
N TYR A 339 -27.02 -17.13 -6.69
CA TYR A 339 -27.55 -18.18 -5.85
C TYR A 339 -26.76 -18.20 -4.53
N TYR A 340 -27.42 -17.92 -3.40
CA TYR A 340 -26.77 -17.78 -2.10
C TYR A 340 -26.78 -19.10 -1.30
N VAL A 341 -25.65 -19.45 -0.68
CA VAL A 341 -25.47 -20.64 0.16
C VAL A 341 -24.80 -20.24 1.47
N GLY A 342 -25.35 -20.69 2.60
CA GLY A 342 -24.76 -20.52 3.93
C GLY A 342 -25.46 -19.45 4.80
N PRO A 343 -24.81 -18.94 5.86
CA PRO A 343 -23.43 -19.20 6.23
C PRO A 343 -23.16 -20.65 6.66
N VAL A 344 -21.96 -21.17 6.36
CA VAL A 344 -21.45 -22.47 6.83
C VAL A 344 -20.17 -22.30 7.65
N ASP A 345 -19.84 -23.25 8.51
CA ASP A 345 -18.57 -23.26 9.26
C ASP A 345 -17.39 -23.54 8.30
N GLY A 346 -16.42 -22.64 8.27
CA GLY A 346 -15.20 -22.72 7.46
C GLY A 346 -14.07 -23.53 8.10
N HIS A 347 -14.29 -24.11 9.27
CA HIS A 347 -13.37 -25.04 9.92
C HIS A 347 -13.94 -26.48 10.01
N ASP A 348 -15.19 -26.70 9.60
CA ASP A 348 -15.77 -28.04 9.44
C ASP A 348 -15.43 -28.60 8.04
N MET A 349 -14.47 -29.53 8.00
CA MET A 349 -14.03 -30.18 6.77
C MET A 349 -15.12 -31.06 6.12
N ASP A 350 -15.99 -31.69 6.90
CA ASP A 350 -17.07 -32.54 6.39
C ASP A 350 -18.13 -31.68 5.68
N VAL A 351 -18.51 -30.56 6.29
CA VAL A 351 -19.42 -29.57 5.68
C VAL A 351 -18.79 -28.95 4.44
N LEU A 352 -17.55 -28.44 4.53
CA LEU A 352 -16.87 -27.79 3.41
C LEU A 352 -16.72 -28.70 2.18
N VAL A 353 -16.24 -29.93 2.36
CA VAL A 353 -16.03 -30.86 1.24
C VAL A 353 -17.35 -31.19 0.54
N ASN A 354 -18.42 -31.43 1.31
CA ASN A 354 -19.74 -31.75 0.74
C ASN A 354 -20.38 -30.55 0.05
N VAL A 355 -20.34 -29.37 0.66
CA VAL A 355 -20.87 -28.11 0.09
C VAL A 355 -20.14 -27.73 -1.19
N LEU A 356 -18.80 -27.78 -1.21
CA LEU A 356 -18.01 -27.43 -2.39
C LEU A 356 -18.22 -28.44 -3.53
N ARG A 357 -18.37 -29.75 -3.24
CA ARG A 357 -18.73 -30.77 -4.26
C ARG A 357 -20.08 -30.44 -4.90
N ASN A 358 -21.10 -30.16 -4.10
CA ASN A 358 -22.42 -29.78 -4.60
C ASN A 358 -22.36 -28.50 -5.46
N ILE A 359 -21.56 -27.51 -5.08
CA ILE A 359 -21.40 -26.24 -5.84
C ILE A 359 -20.62 -26.43 -7.14
N ARG A 360 -19.64 -27.34 -7.17
CA ARG A 360 -18.92 -27.76 -8.37
C ARG A 360 -19.88 -28.45 -9.35
N ASP A 361 -20.60 -29.46 -8.86
CA ASP A 361 -21.42 -30.37 -9.68
C ASP A 361 -22.82 -29.80 -10.00
N ALA A 362 -23.24 -28.69 -9.38
CA ALA A 362 -24.51 -28.03 -9.67
C ALA A 362 -24.63 -27.65 -11.16
N PRO A 363 -25.78 -27.88 -11.81
CA PRO A 363 -26.00 -27.49 -13.20
C PRO A 363 -26.31 -25.98 -13.37
N GLY A 364 -26.31 -25.53 -14.62
CA GLY A 364 -26.70 -24.15 -15.00
C GLY A 364 -25.58 -23.12 -14.89
N ASN A 365 -25.85 -21.90 -15.38
CA ASN A 365 -24.85 -20.84 -15.47
C ASN A 365 -24.96 -19.76 -14.38
N LYS A 366 -25.96 -19.84 -13.50
CA LYS A 366 -26.18 -18.83 -12.45
C LYS A 366 -24.95 -18.69 -11.55
N PRO A 367 -24.47 -17.46 -11.26
CA PRO A 367 -23.36 -17.27 -10.34
C PRO A 367 -23.77 -17.70 -8.91
N ILE A 368 -22.85 -18.30 -8.17
CA ILE A 368 -23.09 -18.85 -6.83
C ILE A 368 -22.25 -18.07 -5.82
N LEU A 369 -22.84 -17.69 -4.68
CA LEU A 369 -22.13 -17.13 -3.53
C LEU A 369 -22.25 -18.07 -2.34
N LEU A 370 -21.12 -18.63 -1.92
CA LEU A 370 -20.98 -19.40 -0.68
C LEU A 370 -20.46 -18.49 0.44
N HIS A 371 -21.24 -18.34 1.50
CA HIS A 371 -20.83 -17.64 2.71
C HIS A 371 -20.20 -18.63 3.69
N VAL A 372 -18.92 -18.45 3.98
CA VAL A 372 -18.11 -19.28 4.88
C VAL A 372 -17.67 -18.43 6.06
N LYS A 373 -17.95 -18.89 7.27
CA LYS A 373 -17.53 -18.25 8.52
C LYS A 373 -16.18 -18.81 8.97
N THR A 374 -15.18 -17.97 9.20
CA THR A 374 -13.86 -18.40 9.72
C THR A 374 -13.41 -17.59 10.93
N GLU A 375 -12.37 -18.06 11.61
CA GLU A 375 -11.74 -17.39 12.74
C GLU A 375 -10.29 -17.00 12.40
N LYS A 376 -10.00 -15.71 12.46
CA LYS A 376 -8.66 -15.17 12.20
C LYS A 376 -7.71 -15.54 13.34
N GLY A 377 -6.61 -16.22 13.01
CA GLY A 377 -5.66 -16.76 13.99
C GLY A 377 -5.95 -18.18 14.49
N ARG A 378 -7.02 -18.83 13.99
CA ARG A 378 -7.51 -20.14 14.46
C ARG A 378 -6.41 -21.19 14.65
N GLY A 379 -6.42 -21.84 15.81
CA GLY A 379 -5.51 -22.89 16.22
C GLY A 379 -4.14 -22.39 16.68
N TYR A 380 -3.99 -21.10 16.97
CA TYR A 380 -2.80 -20.54 17.64
C TYR A 380 -3.21 -19.56 18.75
N PRO A 381 -3.26 -19.99 20.03
CA PRO A 381 -3.80 -19.17 21.12
C PRO A 381 -3.22 -17.75 21.25
N PRO A 382 -1.91 -17.50 21.04
CA PRO A 382 -1.36 -16.14 21.07
C PRO A 382 -1.94 -15.21 19.99
N ALA A 383 -2.31 -15.73 18.81
CA ALA A 383 -3.02 -14.96 17.80
C ALA A 383 -4.52 -14.81 18.13
N GLU A 384 -5.17 -15.86 18.63
CA GLU A 384 -6.59 -15.83 18.99
C GLU A 384 -6.91 -14.80 20.08
N VAL A 385 -5.99 -14.54 21.02
CA VAL A 385 -6.17 -13.50 22.06
C VAL A 385 -5.69 -12.11 21.64
N ALA A 386 -4.84 -11.99 20.62
CA ALA A 386 -4.28 -10.70 20.19
C ALA A 386 -5.37 -9.76 19.63
N PHE A 387 -5.22 -8.46 19.89
CA PHE A 387 -6.14 -7.44 19.38
C PHE A 387 -6.19 -7.43 17.84
N ASP A 388 -5.03 -7.49 17.18
CA ASP A 388 -4.90 -7.53 15.72
C ASP A 388 -5.04 -8.93 15.10
N LYS A 389 -5.28 -9.95 15.94
CA LYS A 389 -5.21 -11.38 15.60
C LYS A 389 -3.91 -11.80 14.88
N TYR A 390 -2.80 -11.13 15.16
CA TYR A 390 -1.53 -11.31 14.44
C TYR A 390 -1.70 -11.18 12.91
N HIS A 391 -2.49 -10.20 12.45
CA HIS A 391 -2.72 -9.95 11.03
C HIS A 391 -1.42 -9.71 10.26
N GLY A 392 -0.43 -9.03 10.88
CA GLY A 392 0.89 -8.81 10.30
C GLY A 392 1.97 -8.86 11.38
N VAL A 393 2.79 -9.91 11.39
CA VAL A 393 3.81 -10.14 12.42
C VAL A 393 5.23 -9.94 11.90
N SER A 394 6.10 -9.44 12.79
CA SER A 394 7.55 -9.58 12.67
C SER A 394 7.98 -11.02 12.99
N LYS A 395 9.30 -11.28 13.04
CA LYS A 395 9.80 -12.55 13.58
C LYS A 395 9.36 -12.70 15.04
N PHE A 396 8.95 -13.90 15.43
CA PHE A 396 8.42 -14.17 16.77
C PHE A 396 8.81 -15.56 17.28
N ASP A 397 8.85 -15.71 18.59
CA ASP A 397 9.03 -17.01 19.23
C ASP A 397 7.73 -17.83 19.18
N LEU A 398 7.81 -19.07 18.68
CA LEU A 398 6.62 -19.91 18.45
C LEU A 398 5.86 -20.28 19.72
N ALA A 399 6.58 -20.57 20.82
CA ALA A 399 5.96 -21.03 22.05
C ALA A 399 5.26 -19.90 22.81
N THR A 400 5.83 -18.69 22.79
CA THR A 400 5.34 -17.55 23.58
C THR A 400 4.59 -16.48 22.77
N GLY A 401 4.64 -16.53 21.44
CA GLY A 401 4.09 -15.49 20.54
C GLY A 401 4.87 -14.17 20.56
N LYS A 402 5.92 -14.04 21.40
CA LYS A 402 6.64 -12.76 21.59
C LYS A 402 7.40 -12.38 20.32
N GLN A 403 7.02 -11.25 19.73
CA GLN A 403 7.72 -10.67 18.58
C GLN A 403 9.07 -10.09 19.00
N ILE A 404 10.08 -10.22 18.13
CA ILE A 404 11.42 -9.69 18.36
C ILE A 404 11.43 -8.20 18.03
N VAL A 405 11.42 -7.35 19.07
CA VAL A 405 11.47 -5.89 18.95
C VAL A 405 12.92 -5.41 19.11
N PRO A 406 13.44 -4.51 18.25
CA PRO A 406 14.75 -3.89 18.45
C PRO A 406 14.83 -3.08 19.75
N ALA A 407 16.00 -3.08 20.39
CA ALA A 407 16.24 -2.29 21.59
C ALA A 407 16.39 -0.79 21.23
N TYR A 408 15.37 0.01 21.59
CA TYR A 408 15.21 1.44 21.29
C TYR A 408 15.18 1.80 19.80
N SER A 409 14.14 2.54 19.40
CA SER A 409 13.94 3.03 18.04
C SER A 409 13.30 4.42 18.10
N PRO A 410 13.67 5.35 17.21
CA PRO A 410 12.87 6.54 16.96
C PRO A 410 11.41 6.19 16.62
N PRO A 411 10.45 7.07 16.88
CA PRO A 411 9.04 6.84 16.56
C PRO A 411 8.83 6.62 15.05
N SER A 412 7.76 5.93 14.65
CA SER A 412 7.40 5.86 13.23
C SER A 412 6.90 7.21 12.71
N TYR A 413 7.06 7.48 11.41
CA TYR A 413 6.47 8.68 10.79
C TYR A 413 4.95 8.73 11.01
N THR A 414 4.25 7.59 10.95
CA THR A 414 2.83 7.47 11.32
C THR A 414 2.54 7.93 12.75
N ALA A 415 3.40 7.59 13.72
CA ALA A 415 3.22 7.99 15.12
C ALA A 415 3.53 9.48 15.36
N VAL A 416 4.49 10.05 14.60
CA VAL A 416 4.75 11.50 14.59
C VAL A 416 3.55 12.25 14.00
N PHE A 417 3.07 11.82 12.82
CA PHE A 417 1.89 12.38 12.16
C PHE A 417 0.66 12.34 13.06
N ALA A 418 0.34 11.18 13.66
CA ALA A 418 -0.84 11.04 14.51
C ALA A 418 -0.81 12.00 15.71
N LYS A 419 0.34 12.15 16.38
CA LYS A 419 0.52 13.09 17.49
C LYS A 419 0.35 14.55 17.02
N ALA A 420 0.94 14.92 15.89
CA ALA A 420 0.82 16.27 15.34
C ALA A 420 -0.63 16.60 14.96
N LEU A 421 -1.35 15.66 14.32
CA LEU A 421 -2.74 15.88 13.93
C LEU A 421 -3.69 15.96 15.13
N ILE A 422 -3.49 15.15 16.18
CA ILE A 422 -4.26 15.25 17.43
C ILE A 422 -4.03 16.65 18.06
N ALA A 423 -2.78 17.10 18.17
CA ALA A 423 -2.46 18.40 18.74
C ALA A 423 -3.02 19.60 17.93
N GLU A 424 -3.20 19.47 16.61
CA GLU A 424 -3.94 20.45 15.82
C GLU A 424 -5.47 20.35 16.00
N ALA A 425 -6.01 19.16 16.25
CA ALA A 425 -7.45 18.90 16.38
C ALA A 425 -8.03 19.14 17.79
N ASP A 426 -7.19 19.12 18.82
CA ASP A 426 -7.48 19.67 20.15
C ASP A 426 -7.86 21.16 20.03
N GLU A 427 -7.19 21.88 19.13
CA GLU A 427 -7.27 23.33 18.94
C GLU A 427 -8.28 23.75 17.86
N ASP A 428 -8.37 23.00 16.74
CA ASP A 428 -9.31 23.28 15.65
C ASP A 428 -10.40 22.22 15.54
N ARG A 429 -11.59 22.55 16.05
CA ARG A 429 -12.71 21.61 16.09
C ARG A 429 -13.23 21.15 14.73
N ARG A 430 -12.82 21.80 13.65
CA ARG A 430 -13.20 21.45 12.28
C ARG A 430 -12.38 20.30 11.70
N ILE A 431 -11.29 19.89 12.35
CA ILE A 431 -10.45 18.80 11.86
C ILE A 431 -11.18 17.46 11.99
N ILE A 432 -11.27 16.75 10.88
CA ILE A 432 -11.87 15.42 10.77
C ILE A 432 -10.82 14.44 10.23
N GLY A 433 -10.61 13.32 10.92
CA GLY A 433 -9.78 12.22 10.43
C GLY A 433 -10.63 11.23 9.63
N ILE A 434 -10.16 10.83 8.45
CA ILE A 434 -10.83 9.87 7.57
C ILE A 434 -9.82 8.78 7.18
N THR A 435 -10.22 7.51 7.20
CA THR A 435 -9.41 6.42 6.65
C THR A 435 -10.27 5.39 5.92
N ALA A 436 -9.66 4.66 4.99
CA ALA A 436 -10.27 3.53 4.31
C ALA A 436 -9.72 2.23 4.94
N ALA A 437 -10.33 1.76 6.04
CA ALA A 437 -10.00 0.53 6.75
C ALA A 437 -8.50 0.31 7.11
N MET A 438 -7.77 1.40 7.37
CA MET A 438 -6.35 1.35 7.75
C MET A 438 -6.02 2.11 9.05
N PRO A 439 -6.84 2.09 10.11
CA PRO A 439 -6.68 3.01 11.24
C PRO A 439 -5.33 2.90 11.96
N GLY A 440 -4.85 1.68 12.26
CA GLY A 440 -3.51 1.49 12.81
C GLY A 440 -2.40 1.75 11.78
N GLY A 441 -2.70 1.62 10.49
CA GLY A 441 -1.78 1.85 9.39
C GLY A 441 -1.47 3.32 9.15
N THR A 442 -2.47 4.19 9.30
CA THR A 442 -2.42 5.63 8.99
C THR A 442 -2.39 6.53 10.23
N GLY A 443 -2.40 5.94 11.43
CA GLY A 443 -2.43 6.68 12.70
C GLY A 443 -3.83 7.12 13.14
N MET A 444 -4.86 6.90 12.31
CA MET A 444 -6.25 7.22 12.64
C MET A 444 -6.81 6.40 13.82
N GLY A 445 -6.18 5.27 14.17
CA GLY A 445 -6.48 4.55 15.42
C GLY A 445 -6.23 5.39 16.67
N ALA A 446 -5.11 6.11 16.72
CA ALA A 446 -4.81 7.02 17.84
C ALA A 446 -5.67 8.29 17.79
N PHE A 447 -5.95 8.80 16.58
CA PHE A 447 -6.85 9.95 16.41
C PHE A 447 -8.28 9.62 16.84
N GLY A 448 -8.80 8.44 16.50
CA GLY A 448 -10.12 7.96 16.92
C GLY A 448 -10.24 7.73 18.43
N GLU A 449 -9.16 7.29 19.08
CA GLU A 449 -9.11 7.22 20.55
C GLU A 449 -9.22 8.62 21.22
N ALA A 450 -8.57 9.64 20.66
CA ALA A 450 -8.64 11.01 21.18
C ALA A 450 -9.93 11.76 20.77
N HIS A 451 -10.43 11.52 19.55
CA HIS A 451 -11.48 12.29 18.90
C HIS A 451 -12.49 11.38 18.17
N PRO A 452 -13.18 10.48 18.88
CA PRO A 452 -13.99 9.42 18.27
C PRO A 452 -15.09 9.97 17.35
N THR A 453 -15.79 11.02 17.77
CA THR A 453 -16.87 11.67 17.00
C THR A 453 -16.40 12.43 15.76
N ARG A 454 -15.08 12.56 15.53
CA ARG A 454 -14.47 13.22 14.37
C ARG A 454 -13.57 12.29 13.57
N CYS A 455 -13.62 10.99 13.83
CA CYS A 455 -12.87 9.97 13.09
C CYS A 455 -13.85 9.10 12.29
N PHE A 456 -13.61 8.91 11.00
CA PHE A 456 -14.45 8.11 10.12
C PHE A 456 -13.62 7.01 9.45
N ASP A 457 -14.02 5.75 9.63
CA ASP A 457 -13.54 4.63 8.84
C ASP A 457 -14.64 4.26 7.84
N VAL A 458 -14.33 4.31 6.54
CA VAL A 458 -15.30 4.09 5.46
C VAL A 458 -15.27 2.67 4.88
N GLY A 459 -14.49 1.75 5.46
CA GLY A 459 -14.23 0.44 4.85
C GLY A 459 -13.16 0.52 3.75
N ILE A 460 -12.99 -0.54 2.96
CA ILE A 460 -11.98 -0.55 1.88
C ILE A 460 -12.55 0.14 0.62
N ALA A 461 -12.85 1.43 0.77
CA ALA A 461 -13.57 2.24 -0.20
C ALA A 461 -12.89 3.61 -0.40
N GLU A 462 -11.68 3.60 -0.94
CA GLU A 462 -10.85 4.80 -1.12
C GLU A 462 -11.55 5.88 -1.98
N GLN A 463 -12.28 5.48 -3.03
CA GLN A 463 -13.07 6.40 -3.86
C GLN A 463 -14.09 7.15 -3.00
N HIS A 464 -14.85 6.41 -2.18
CA HIS A 464 -15.81 7.00 -1.25
C HIS A 464 -15.12 7.87 -0.19
N ALA A 465 -13.95 7.48 0.34
CA ALA A 465 -13.19 8.27 1.31
C ALA A 465 -12.85 9.67 0.79
N VAL A 466 -12.49 9.80 -0.50
CA VAL A 466 -12.14 11.08 -1.13
C VAL A 466 -13.39 11.93 -1.39
N THR A 467 -14.46 11.36 -1.97
CA THR A 467 -15.71 12.11 -2.21
C THR A 467 -16.43 12.47 -0.90
N PHE A 468 -16.33 11.63 0.14
CA PHE A 468 -16.82 11.93 1.49
C PHE A 468 -16.04 13.10 2.12
N ALA A 469 -14.71 13.14 1.94
CA ALA A 469 -13.90 14.28 2.33
C ALA A 469 -14.31 15.56 1.58
N ALA A 470 -14.59 15.48 0.27
CA ALA A 470 -15.11 16.62 -0.51
C ALA A 470 -16.43 17.16 0.09
N GLY A 471 -17.39 16.28 0.39
CA GLY A 471 -18.65 16.65 1.04
C GLY A 471 -18.47 17.34 2.40
N LEU A 472 -17.52 16.88 3.22
CA LEU A 472 -17.18 17.52 4.49
C LEU A 472 -16.51 18.90 4.30
N ALA A 473 -15.66 19.06 3.29
CA ALA A 473 -15.03 20.34 2.98
C ALA A 473 -16.07 21.41 2.55
N ILE A 474 -17.10 21.01 1.80
CA ILE A 474 -18.24 21.89 1.44
C ILE A 474 -18.98 22.37 2.69
N GLN A 475 -19.05 21.57 3.75
CA GLN A 475 -19.66 21.94 5.04
C GLN A 475 -18.71 22.74 5.96
N GLY A 476 -17.58 23.24 5.44
CA GLY A 476 -16.62 24.08 6.18
C GLY A 476 -15.72 23.32 7.17
N PHE A 477 -15.70 21.99 7.11
CA PHE A 477 -14.77 21.18 7.89
C PHE A 477 -13.39 21.11 7.22
N LYS A 478 -12.38 20.63 7.97
CA LYS A 478 -11.02 20.40 7.51
C LYS A 478 -10.72 18.90 7.48
N PRO A 479 -11.09 18.18 6.40
CA PRO A 479 -10.93 16.74 6.32
C PRO A 479 -9.48 16.35 6.00
N PHE A 480 -8.92 15.47 6.84
CA PHE A 480 -7.65 14.79 6.66
C PHE A 480 -7.91 13.37 6.17
N CYS A 481 -7.86 13.19 4.86
CA CYS A 481 -8.06 11.92 4.16
C CYS A 481 -6.76 11.10 4.21
N CYS A 482 -6.68 10.18 5.17
CA CYS A 482 -5.47 9.42 5.50
C CYS A 482 -5.51 8.04 4.85
N ILE A 483 -4.75 7.87 3.77
CA ILE A 483 -4.76 6.72 2.85
C ILE A 483 -3.30 6.44 2.45
N TYR A 484 -2.91 5.19 2.18
CA TYR A 484 -1.56 4.94 1.64
C TYR A 484 -1.43 5.46 0.21
N SER A 485 -0.24 5.95 -0.17
CA SER A 485 0.08 6.38 -1.54
C SER A 485 -0.32 5.35 -2.61
N THR A 486 -0.10 4.05 -2.31
CA THR A 486 -0.47 2.95 -3.22
C THR A 486 -1.99 2.79 -3.39
N PHE A 487 -2.79 3.00 -2.34
CA PHE A 487 -4.24 2.82 -2.39
C PHE A 487 -5.00 4.05 -2.90
N LEU A 488 -4.45 5.27 -2.74
CA LEU A 488 -5.03 6.48 -3.34
C LEU A 488 -5.09 6.39 -4.88
N GLN A 489 -4.27 5.54 -5.52
CA GLN A 489 -4.37 5.22 -6.95
C GLN A 489 -5.81 4.83 -7.37
N ARG A 490 -6.55 4.14 -6.50
CA ARG A 490 -7.94 3.73 -6.75
C ARG A 490 -8.92 4.91 -6.78
N ALA A 491 -8.60 6.01 -6.10
CA ALA A 491 -9.43 7.20 -5.97
C ALA A 491 -8.93 8.39 -6.80
N TYR A 492 -8.06 8.15 -7.78
CA TYR A 492 -7.42 9.22 -8.57
C TYR A 492 -8.44 10.12 -9.28
N ASP A 493 -9.50 9.52 -9.83
CA ASP A 493 -10.61 10.24 -10.48
C ASP A 493 -11.32 11.19 -9.50
N GLN A 494 -11.61 10.74 -8.28
CA GLN A 494 -12.24 11.53 -7.21
C GLN A 494 -11.32 12.67 -6.73
N VAL A 495 -9.99 12.47 -6.72
CA VAL A 495 -9.02 13.54 -6.45
C VAL A 495 -9.08 14.62 -7.53
N VAL A 496 -9.21 14.24 -8.81
CA VAL A 496 -9.28 15.17 -9.94
C VAL A 496 -10.62 15.91 -9.98
N HIS A 497 -11.73 15.18 -10.04
CA HIS A 497 -13.06 15.72 -10.34
C HIS A 497 -13.82 16.21 -9.11
N ASP A 498 -13.86 15.42 -8.04
CA ASP A 498 -14.65 15.77 -6.85
C ASP A 498 -13.93 16.78 -5.94
N VAL A 499 -12.60 16.86 -6.04
CA VAL A 499 -11.78 17.70 -5.16
C VAL A 499 -11.05 18.82 -5.90
N ALA A 500 -10.12 18.50 -6.80
CA ALA A 500 -9.20 19.51 -7.35
C ALA A 500 -9.84 20.47 -8.36
N LEU A 501 -10.76 19.97 -9.20
CA LEU A 501 -11.58 20.79 -10.11
C LEU A 501 -12.40 21.84 -9.34
N GLN A 502 -12.95 21.45 -8.19
CA GLN A 502 -13.75 22.30 -7.32
C GLN A 502 -12.92 23.13 -6.32
N LYS A 503 -11.58 22.97 -6.33
CA LYS A 503 -10.64 23.58 -5.36
C LYS A 503 -11.00 23.33 -3.89
N LEU A 504 -11.60 22.18 -3.57
CA LEU A 504 -12.00 21.89 -2.20
C LEU A 504 -10.76 21.61 -1.32
N PRO A 505 -10.68 22.16 -0.09
CA PRO A 505 -9.51 22.01 0.77
C PRO A 505 -9.49 20.65 1.49
N VAL A 506 -9.33 19.57 0.72
CA VAL A 506 -9.08 18.22 1.25
C VAL A 506 -7.58 18.03 1.49
N ARG A 507 -7.23 17.55 2.69
CA ARG A 507 -5.85 17.25 3.08
C ARG A 507 -5.61 15.75 2.89
N PHE A 508 -4.92 15.38 1.81
CA PHE A 508 -4.50 13.99 1.57
C PHE A 508 -3.24 13.69 2.37
N ILE A 509 -3.29 12.70 3.25
CA ILE A 509 -2.13 12.25 4.02
C ILE A 509 -1.71 10.89 3.52
N LEU A 510 -0.56 10.84 2.84
CA LEU A 510 -0.07 9.72 2.07
C LEU A 510 1.05 9.01 2.82
N ASP A 511 0.64 8.14 3.74
CA ASP A 511 1.55 7.19 4.38
C ASP A 511 2.02 6.14 3.34
N ARG A 512 3.08 5.38 3.66
CA ARG A 512 3.64 4.32 2.79
C ARG A 512 4.08 4.84 1.40
N ALA A 513 4.39 6.13 1.27
CA ALA A 513 4.94 6.69 0.05
C ALA A 513 6.38 6.20 -0.20
N GLY A 514 6.74 5.96 -1.46
CA GLY A 514 7.99 5.31 -1.84
C GLY A 514 7.96 3.77 -1.71
N LEU A 515 9.12 3.17 -1.44
CA LEU A 515 9.29 1.73 -1.37
C LEU A 515 8.92 1.22 0.02
N VAL A 516 7.87 0.40 0.13
CA VAL A 516 7.39 -0.15 1.42
C VAL A 516 8.14 -1.41 1.88
N GLY A 517 9.05 -1.94 1.07
CA GLY A 517 9.83 -3.14 1.37
C GLY A 517 9.07 -4.45 1.15
N ASN A 518 8.95 -5.27 2.20
CA ASN A 518 8.56 -6.70 2.15
C ASN A 518 7.18 -7.02 1.56
N ASP A 519 6.36 -6.01 1.25
CA ASP A 519 5.07 -6.15 0.57
C ASP A 519 5.21 -6.06 -0.97
N GLY A 520 6.35 -5.57 -1.46
CA GLY A 520 6.71 -5.60 -2.87
C GLY A 520 5.82 -4.75 -3.78
N PRO A 521 5.72 -5.11 -5.07
CA PRO A 521 5.31 -4.18 -6.12
C PRO A 521 3.83 -3.79 -6.03
N THR A 522 2.98 -4.63 -5.44
CA THR A 522 1.55 -4.34 -5.24
C THR A 522 1.28 -3.28 -4.18
N HIS A 523 2.28 -2.93 -3.36
CA HIS A 523 2.13 -1.98 -2.25
C HIS A 523 3.12 -0.81 -2.30
N HIS A 524 4.01 -0.77 -3.28
CA HIS A 524 4.96 0.33 -3.46
C HIS A 524 4.20 1.62 -3.86
N GLY A 525 4.30 2.64 -3.00
CA GLY A 525 3.67 3.95 -3.16
C GLY A 525 4.53 4.89 -4.00
N THR A 526 4.95 4.46 -5.19
CA THR A 526 6.00 5.12 -5.96
C THR A 526 5.49 6.12 -7.00
N PHE A 527 4.17 6.19 -7.20
CA PHE A 527 3.57 6.91 -8.33
C PHE A 527 2.88 8.23 -7.95
N ASP A 528 2.68 8.52 -6.66
CA ASP A 528 1.88 9.68 -6.21
C ASP A 528 2.49 11.04 -6.58
N LEU A 529 3.82 11.15 -6.63
CA LEU A 529 4.48 12.37 -7.14
C LEU A 529 4.13 12.62 -8.61
N ALA A 530 4.06 11.58 -9.43
CA ALA A 530 3.72 11.71 -10.84
C ALA A 530 2.21 11.97 -11.06
N TYR A 531 1.34 11.13 -10.50
CA TYR A 531 -0.10 11.27 -10.75
C TYR A 531 -0.72 12.49 -10.06
N LEU A 532 -0.27 12.92 -8.88
CA LEU A 532 -0.83 14.12 -8.24
C LEU A 532 -0.28 15.42 -8.82
N ALA A 533 0.98 15.45 -9.26
CA ALA A 533 1.59 16.72 -9.69
C ALA A 533 1.08 17.22 -11.04
N CYS A 534 0.52 16.36 -11.89
CA CYS A 534 -0.17 16.80 -13.10
C CYS A 534 -1.53 17.46 -12.81
N VAL A 535 -2.15 17.19 -11.66
CA VAL A 535 -3.47 17.74 -11.28
C VAL A 535 -3.37 19.25 -10.94
N PRO A 536 -4.15 20.14 -11.59
CA PRO A 536 -4.15 21.58 -11.28
C PRO A 536 -4.50 21.88 -9.81
N ASN A 537 -4.07 23.05 -9.32
CA ASN A 537 -4.37 23.59 -7.99
C ASN A 537 -3.91 22.73 -6.77
N MET A 538 -3.32 21.56 -6.98
CA MET A 538 -2.80 20.69 -5.92
C MET A 538 -1.50 21.24 -5.31
N MET A 539 -1.44 21.41 -3.99
CA MET A 539 -0.18 21.54 -3.25
C MET A 539 0.34 20.15 -2.87
N ILE A 540 1.64 19.88 -3.01
CA ILE A 540 2.23 18.58 -2.68
C ILE A 540 3.51 18.79 -1.87
N MET A 541 3.51 18.25 -0.65
CA MET A 541 4.56 18.35 0.35
C MET A 541 5.17 16.97 0.65
N ALA A 542 6.47 16.93 0.90
CA ALA A 542 7.20 15.72 1.26
C ALA A 542 8.25 16.05 2.34
N PRO A 543 8.00 15.73 3.63
CA PRO A 543 8.91 16.07 4.71
C PRO A 543 10.19 15.24 4.61
N SER A 544 11.33 15.89 4.82
CA SER A 544 12.62 15.23 4.94
C SER A 544 12.77 14.43 6.23
N ASP A 545 12.04 14.83 7.28
CA ASP A 545 12.23 14.36 8.65
C ASP A 545 10.97 14.59 9.50
N GLU A 546 11.01 14.12 10.75
CA GLU A 546 9.90 14.22 11.69
C GLU A 546 9.51 15.66 12.09
N VAL A 547 10.43 16.63 12.04
CA VAL A 547 10.13 18.04 12.36
C VAL A 547 9.39 18.69 11.19
N GLU A 548 9.87 18.47 9.97
CA GLU A 548 9.18 18.89 8.75
C GLU A 548 7.79 18.27 8.65
N LEU A 549 7.61 16.99 9.05
CA LEU A 549 6.28 16.37 9.07
C LEU A 549 5.32 17.12 10.00
N ILE A 550 5.75 17.48 11.21
CA ILE A 550 4.94 18.27 12.15
C ILE A 550 4.61 19.65 11.57
N HIS A 551 5.56 20.30 10.89
CA HIS A 551 5.37 21.60 10.23
C HIS A 551 4.43 21.50 9.00
N MET A 552 4.50 20.43 8.22
CA MET A 552 3.64 20.19 7.07
C MET A 552 2.21 19.82 7.48
N VAL A 553 2.00 19.17 8.64
CA VAL A 553 0.66 18.99 9.22
C VAL A 553 0.03 20.34 9.59
N ALA A 554 0.78 21.22 10.27
CA ALA A 554 0.31 22.58 10.57
C ALA A 554 0.06 23.41 9.30
N THR A 555 0.88 23.23 8.26
CA THR A 555 0.71 23.89 6.95
C THR A 555 -0.54 23.39 6.23
N ALA A 556 -0.76 22.08 6.17
CA ALA A 556 -1.98 21.48 5.62
C ALA A 556 -3.25 21.90 6.38
N ARG A 557 -3.15 22.04 7.72
CA ARG A 557 -4.22 22.57 8.57
C ARG A 557 -4.54 24.04 8.26
N ALA A 558 -3.54 24.84 7.91
CA ALA A 558 -3.69 26.27 7.60
C ALA A 558 -4.13 26.55 6.16
N TYR A 559 -3.82 25.68 5.20
CA TYR A 559 -4.12 25.87 3.79
C TYR A 559 -5.60 25.59 3.46
N ASP A 560 -6.35 26.59 3.02
CA ASP A 560 -7.78 26.48 2.66
C ASP A 560 -8.08 26.82 1.17
N ASP A 561 -7.09 27.23 0.37
CA ASP A 561 -7.30 27.71 -1.01
C ASP A 561 -7.44 26.60 -2.09
N GLY A 562 -7.29 25.35 -1.68
CA GLY A 562 -7.26 24.18 -2.57
C GLY A 562 -6.85 22.90 -1.84
N PRO A 563 -6.82 21.76 -2.54
CA PRO A 563 -6.36 20.51 -1.94
C PRO A 563 -4.84 20.49 -1.73
N CYS A 564 -4.40 19.76 -0.72
CA CYS A 564 -2.98 19.49 -0.51
C CYS A 564 -2.70 18.03 -0.15
N ALA A 565 -1.54 17.53 -0.56
CA ALA A 565 -1.01 16.22 -0.18
C ALA A 565 0.26 16.35 0.67
N VAL A 566 0.37 15.51 1.72
CA VAL A 566 1.61 15.31 2.49
C VAL A 566 2.01 13.84 2.35
N ARG A 567 3.13 13.55 1.67
CA ARG A 567 3.61 12.16 1.46
C ARG A 567 4.79 11.79 2.36
N TYR A 568 4.73 10.68 3.08
CA TYR A 568 5.83 10.21 3.90
C TYR A 568 5.95 8.67 3.90
N PRO A 569 7.14 8.10 4.11
CA PRO A 569 7.37 6.68 3.92
C PRO A 569 6.89 5.83 5.09
N ARG A 570 6.76 4.53 4.82
CA ARG A 570 6.81 3.53 5.88
C ARG A 570 8.20 3.57 6.52
N GLY A 571 8.27 3.77 7.83
CA GLY A 571 9.54 3.67 8.55
C GLY A 571 9.57 4.45 9.86
N THR A 572 10.74 4.47 10.46
CA THR A 572 11.08 5.27 11.65
C THR A 572 11.63 6.62 11.24
N ALA A 573 11.34 7.62 12.06
CA ALA A 573 12.00 8.91 12.11
C ALA A 573 13.54 8.79 12.21
N ILE A 574 14.29 9.85 11.92
CA ILE A 574 15.77 9.79 11.93
C ILE A 574 16.38 10.04 13.33
N GLY A 575 15.65 10.69 14.23
CA GLY A 575 16.02 10.93 15.61
C GLY A 575 16.72 12.27 15.85
N LEU A 576 16.55 12.80 17.07
CA LEU A 576 17.03 14.12 17.50
C LEU A 576 18.55 14.31 17.32
N ASP A 577 19.35 13.26 17.53
CA ASP A 577 20.81 13.35 17.33
C ASP A 577 21.17 13.62 15.87
N VAL A 578 20.53 12.92 14.92
CA VAL A 578 20.75 13.13 13.48
C VAL A 578 20.21 14.50 13.04
N LEU A 579 19.06 14.92 13.57
CA LEU A 579 18.49 16.24 13.32
C LEU A 579 19.46 17.37 13.72
N ARG A 580 20.08 17.26 14.90
CA ARG A 580 21.09 18.21 15.38
C ARG A 580 22.36 18.15 14.55
N GLU A 581 22.96 16.97 14.41
CA GLU A 581 24.28 16.81 13.78
C GLU A 581 24.29 17.06 12.25
N ARG A 582 23.20 16.75 11.53
CA ARG A 582 23.19 16.77 10.06
C ARG A 582 22.26 17.79 9.44
N PHE A 583 21.14 18.13 10.08
CA PHE A 583 20.17 19.10 9.53
C PHE A 583 20.17 20.44 10.28
N GLY A 584 21.04 20.62 11.28
CA GLY A 584 21.26 21.90 11.96
C GLY A 584 20.10 22.37 12.85
N TYR A 585 19.25 21.44 13.31
CA TYR A 585 18.19 21.76 14.26
C TYR A 585 18.77 22.02 15.66
N ASP A 586 18.24 23.03 16.35
CA ASP A 586 18.55 23.32 17.75
C ASP A 586 17.31 23.00 18.62
N MET A 587 17.23 21.77 19.11
CA MET A 587 16.14 21.31 19.99
C MET A 587 16.51 20.04 20.79
N ASP A 588 15.95 19.92 22.00
CA ASP A 588 16.04 18.74 22.86
C ASP A 588 14.81 17.83 22.83
N ALA A 589 13.71 18.29 22.20
CA ALA A 589 12.48 17.54 22.03
C ALA A 589 11.75 17.99 20.75
N LEU A 590 10.98 17.10 20.14
CA LEU A 590 10.10 17.44 19.03
C LEU A 590 9.01 18.41 19.49
N PRO A 591 8.65 19.43 18.68
CA PRO A 591 7.60 20.37 19.03
C PRO A 591 6.22 19.70 19.00
N THR A 592 5.35 20.03 19.95
CA THR A 592 3.97 19.49 20.02
C THR A 592 3.13 19.87 18.80
N ARG A 593 3.34 21.06 18.25
CA ARG A 593 2.65 21.62 17.07
C ARG A 593 3.62 22.25 16.09
N GLY A 594 3.23 22.30 14.83
CA GLY A 594 4.09 22.79 13.75
C GLY A 594 4.06 24.31 13.57
N LYS A 595 5.10 24.82 12.90
CA LYS A 595 5.07 26.16 12.30
C LYS A 595 4.56 26.02 10.87
N VAL A 596 3.67 26.93 10.44
CA VAL A 596 3.23 26.99 9.04
C VAL A 596 4.42 27.37 8.16
N LEU A 597 4.71 26.55 7.15
CA LEU A 597 5.80 26.78 6.21
C LEU A 597 5.36 27.75 5.10
N PRO A 598 6.25 28.63 4.60
CA PRO A 598 5.99 29.36 3.37
C PRO A 598 5.83 28.39 2.21
N VAL A 599 4.67 28.45 1.53
CA VAL A 599 4.31 27.52 0.45
C VAL A 599 5.30 27.62 -0.70
N GLY A 600 5.80 26.46 -1.17
CA GLY A 600 6.72 26.40 -2.31
C GLY A 600 8.11 26.94 -2.01
N LYS A 601 8.56 26.91 -0.75
CA LYS A 601 9.92 27.32 -0.36
C LYS A 601 10.71 26.19 0.28
N GLY A 602 11.83 25.85 -0.37
CA GLY A 602 12.80 24.88 0.11
C GLY A 602 13.77 25.49 1.12
N ARG A 603 14.84 24.77 1.43
CA ARG A 603 15.98 25.26 2.23
C ARG A 603 17.28 24.67 1.74
N VAL A 604 18.38 25.41 1.86
CA VAL A 604 19.71 24.81 1.76
C VAL A 604 20.07 24.25 3.13
N ILE A 605 20.37 22.96 3.18
CA ILE A 605 20.84 22.25 4.38
C ILE A 605 22.34 22.45 4.53
N ARG A 606 23.04 22.48 3.39
CA ARG A 606 24.49 22.49 3.33
C ARG A 606 24.96 23.25 2.10
N GLU A 607 25.67 24.35 2.30
CA GLU A 607 26.38 25.04 1.21
C GLU A 607 27.68 24.28 0.87
N LYS A 608 28.08 24.26 -0.40
CA LYS A 608 29.42 23.81 -0.79
C LYS A 608 30.49 24.66 -0.12
N GLN A 609 31.62 24.05 0.27
CA GLN A 609 32.77 24.84 0.73
C GLN A 609 33.31 25.75 -0.38
N ALA A 610 33.72 26.97 -0.02
CA ALA A 610 34.36 27.89 -0.95
C ALA A 610 35.77 27.36 -1.28
N VAL A 611 35.93 26.77 -2.47
CA VAL A 611 37.25 26.45 -3.00
C VAL A 611 37.96 27.77 -3.30
N GLY A 612 39.19 27.94 -2.82
CA GLY A 612 40.01 29.14 -2.97
C GLY A 612 40.53 29.41 -4.39
N THR A 613 39.75 29.08 -5.42
CA THR A 613 39.99 29.40 -6.82
C THR A 613 39.14 30.59 -7.22
N GLY A 614 39.49 31.78 -6.71
CA GLY A 614 38.85 33.02 -7.12
C GLY A 614 39.03 33.26 -8.62
N ASP A 615 37.93 33.50 -9.32
CA ASP A 615 37.83 33.96 -10.72
C ASP A 615 38.77 33.29 -11.75
N VAL A 616 39.13 32.01 -11.55
CA VAL A 616 39.86 31.22 -12.55
C VAL A 616 38.88 30.72 -13.61
N PRO A 617 38.99 31.14 -14.88
CA PRO A 617 38.10 30.64 -15.94
C PRO A 617 38.25 29.13 -16.09
N GLY A 618 37.15 28.39 -15.95
CA GLY A 618 37.14 26.93 -15.97
C GLY A 618 37.30 26.23 -14.61
N ALA A 619 37.30 26.96 -13.49
CA ALA A 619 37.12 26.34 -12.18
C ALA A 619 35.72 25.71 -12.06
N SER A 620 35.63 24.51 -11.48
CA SER A 620 34.33 23.85 -11.28
C SER A 620 33.49 24.62 -10.27
N ARG A 621 32.22 24.87 -10.62
CA ARG A 621 31.22 25.39 -9.69
C ARG A 621 30.66 24.30 -8.77
N GLY A 622 31.06 23.04 -8.94
CA GLY A 622 30.65 21.93 -8.07
C GLY A 622 29.27 21.36 -8.40
N VAL A 623 28.73 20.59 -7.46
CA VAL A 623 27.48 19.82 -7.60
C VAL A 623 26.41 20.34 -6.64
N ALA A 624 25.17 20.40 -7.10
CA ALA A 624 23.99 20.57 -6.24
C ALA A 624 23.19 19.26 -6.18
N ILE A 625 22.78 18.86 -4.97
CA ILE A 625 21.83 17.78 -4.74
C ILE A 625 20.55 18.39 -4.16
N LEU A 626 19.45 18.31 -4.91
CA LEU A 626 18.13 18.79 -4.52
C LEU A 626 17.24 17.57 -4.20
N SER A 627 17.11 17.26 -2.92
CA SER A 627 16.33 16.10 -2.46
C SER A 627 14.90 16.51 -2.11
N ILE A 628 13.94 15.63 -2.40
CA ILE A 628 12.56 15.76 -1.92
C ILE A 628 12.20 14.58 -1.00
N GLY A 629 11.66 14.89 0.18
CA GLY A 629 11.33 13.90 1.20
C GLY A 629 12.55 13.23 1.85
N THR A 630 12.31 12.05 2.43
CA THR A 630 13.20 11.39 3.42
C THR A 630 14.51 10.82 2.87
N ARG A 631 14.80 10.96 1.58
CA ARG A 631 16.12 10.65 0.99
C ARG A 631 17.19 11.72 1.29
N LEU A 632 16.80 12.80 1.99
CA LEU A 632 17.68 13.92 2.31
C LEU A 632 18.92 13.52 3.13
N LEU A 633 18.78 12.55 4.05
CA LEU A 633 19.91 12.10 4.87
C LEU A 633 20.98 11.42 4.01
N GLU A 634 20.58 10.57 3.06
CA GLU A 634 21.50 9.96 2.11
C GLU A 634 22.07 10.97 1.11
N ALA A 635 21.33 12.04 0.77
CA ALA A 635 21.85 13.15 -0.02
C ALA A 635 22.96 13.93 0.72
N VAL A 636 22.81 14.18 2.03
CA VAL A 636 23.87 14.76 2.87
C VAL A 636 25.10 13.84 2.93
N GLN A 637 24.90 12.54 3.17
CA GLN A 637 25.98 11.55 3.15
C GLN A 637 26.69 11.46 1.79
N ALA A 638 25.97 11.67 0.68
CA ALA A 638 26.56 11.69 -0.66
C ALA A 638 27.43 12.93 -0.86
N ALA A 639 27.00 14.10 -0.40
CA ALA A 639 27.83 15.31 -0.42
C ALA A 639 29.09 15.18 0.45
N GLU A 640 29.01 14.56 1.64
CA GLU A 640 30.17 14.23 2.47
C GLU A 640 31.19 13.36 1.72
N GLN A 641 30.73 12.34 0.98
CA GLN A 641 31.59 11.47 0.18
C GLN A 641 32.20 12.20 -1.03
N LEU A 642 31.43 13.05 -1.71
CA LEU A 642 31.91 13.84 -2.85
C LEU A 642 32.99 14.83 -2.44
N GLU A 643 32.85 15.50 -1.28
CA GLU A 643 33.91 16.36 -0.75
C GLU A 643 35.14 15.58 -0.26
N GLY A 644 34.97 14.33 0.17
CA GLY A 644 36.10 13.40 0.35
C GLY A 644 36.88 13.13 -0.95
N MET A 645 36.22 13.27 -2.11
CA MET A 645 36.83 13.29 -3.45
C MET A 645 37.16 14.72 -3.94
N GLN A 646 37.15 15.68 -3.02
CA GLN A 646 37.34 17.12 -3.21
C GLN A 646 36.21 17.85 -3.97
N VAL A 647 35.18 17.17 -4.49
CA VAL A 647 34.10 17.75 -5.31
C VAL A 647 33.16 18.62 -4.45
N PRO A 648 33.13 19.95 -4.63
CA PRO A 648 32.34 20.84 -3.76
C PRO A 648 30.85 20.60 -3.95
N SER A 649 30.12 20.35 -2.85
CA SER A 649 28.76 19.82 -2.92
C SER A 649 27.76 20.55 -2.03
N THR A 650 26.76 21.17 -2.65
CA THR A 650 25.61 21.81 -2.00
C THR A 650 24.45 20.82 -1.86
N VAL A 651 23.79 20.77 -0.71
CA VAL A 651 22.57 19.96 -0.49
C VAL A 651 21.40 20.85 -0.10
N ALA A 652 20.31 20.71 -0.84
CA ALA A 652 19.06 21.42 -0.61
C ALA A 652 17.90 20.45 -0.42
N ASP A 653 17.02 20.80 0.52
CA ASP A 653 15.74 20.16 0.77
C ASP A 653 14.66 20.94 0.03
N ALA A 654 14.00 20.28 -0.93
CA ALA A 654 12.97 20.89 -1.75
C ALA A 654 11.69 21.21 -0.96
N ARG A 655 11.35 20.39 0.05
CA ARG A 655 10.09 20.37 0.83
C ARG A 655 8.79 20.18 0.04
N PHE A 656 8.65 20.88 -1.08
CA PHE A 656 7.47 20.91 -1.94
C PHE A 656 7.78 20.30 -3.31
N MET A 657 6.95 19.35 -3.72
CA MET A 657 6.84 18.93 -5.12
C MET A 657 6.09 19.98 -5.94
N LYS A 658 5.05 20.58 -5.32
CA LYS A 658 4.18 21.55 -5.97
C LYS A 658 3.62 22.55 -4.95
N PRO A 659 3.69 23.87 -5.21
CA PRO A 659 4.50 24.51 -6.23
C PRO A 659 6.01 24.34 -5.97
N LEU A 660 6.82 24.42 -7.03
CA LEU A 660 8.28 24.34 -6.95
C LEU A 660 8.88 25.65 -6.40
N ASP A 661 9.99 25.56 -5.67
CA ASP A 661 10.81 26.73 -5.34
C ASP A 661 11.66 27.15 -6.55
N THR A 662 11.04 27.91 -7.44
CA THR A 662 11.63 28.37 -8.71
C THR A 662 12.89 29.22 -8.53
N ASP A 663 13.03 29.92 -7.40
CA ASP A 663 14.19 30.74 -7.06
C ASP A 663 15.36 29.88 -6.57
N LEU A 664 15.08 28.91 -5.70
CA LEU A 664 16.08 27.92 -5.26
C LEU A 664 16.60 27.11 -6.44
N ILE A 665 15.71 26.60 -7.31
CA ILE A 665 16.12 25.86 -8.51
C ILE A 665 17.00 26.73 -9.42
N ARG A 666 16.59 27.99 -9.68
CA ARG A 666 17.37 28.93 -10.49
C ARG A 666 18.75 29.22 -9.89
N ARG A 667 18.83 29.38 -8.55
CA ARG A 667 20.08 29.55 -7.80
C ARG A 667 20.98 28.33 -7.94
N LEU A 668 20.43 27.12 -7.77
CA LEU A 668 21.20 25.88 -7.84
C LEU A 668 21.75 25.66 -9.27
N ILE A 669 20.92 25.84 -10.31
CA ILE A 669 21.35 25.66 -11.71
C ILE A 669 22.46 26.66 -12.10
N ARG A 670 22.33 27.94 -11.75
CA ARG A 670 23.33 28.97 -12.12
C ARG A 670 24.68 28.77 -11.43
N ASN A 671 24.66 28.26 -10.19
CA ASN A 671 25.84 28.24 -9.32
C ASN A 671 26.54 26.88 -9.24
N HIS A 672 26.19 25.90 -10.09
CA HIS A 672 26.76 24.54 -10.09
C HIS A 672 26.85 23.99 -11.52
N ASP A 673 27.80 23.08 -11.76
CA ASP A 673 27.99 22.42 -13.07
C ASP A 673 27.03 21.24 -13.26
N VAL A 674 26.54 20.68 -12.15
CA VAL A 674 25.60 19.57 -12.12
C VAL A 674 24.52 19.83 -11.08
N LEU A 675 23.25 19.63 -11.44
CA LEU A 675 22.13 19.53 -10.52
C LEU A 675 21.60 18.10 -10.53
N ILE A 676 21.55 17.47 -9.38
CA ILE A 676 20.97 16.14 -9.16
C ILE A 676 19.67 16.33 -8.40
N THR A 677 18.55 15.86 -8.93
CA THR A 677 17.29 15.79 -8.17
C THR A 677 17.12 14.39 -7.63
N VAL A 678 16.78 14.23 -6.35
CA VAL A 678 16.64 12.93 -5.69
C VAL A 678 15.23 12.77 -5.14
N GLU A 679 14.52 11.73 -5.58
CA GLU A 679 13.17 11.42 -5.12
C GLU A 679 12.94 9.92 -4.92
N GLU A 680 12.01 9.57 -4.05
CA GLU A 680 11.51 8.20 -3.88
C GLU A 680 10.18 8.01 -4.63
N GLY A 681 10.22 8.30 -5.93
CA GLY A 681 9.10 8.24 -6.88
C GLY A 681 9.54 7.70 -8.24
N SER A 682 8.58 7.41 -9.11
CA SER A 682 8.81 7.00 -10.50
C SER A 682 9.26 8.16 -11.39
N ILE A 683 9.60 7.84 -12.65
CA ILE A 683 9.57 8.82 -13.74
C ILE A 683 8.20 9.54 -13.80
N GLY A 684 8.18 10.79 -14.26
CA GLY A 684 7.05 11.72 -14.19
C GLY A 684 6.99 12.55 -12.91
N GLY A 685 7.90 12.31 -11.95
CA GLY A 685 7.93 12.95 -10.64
C GLY A 685 8.65 14.31 -10.57
N PHE A 686 9.26 14.58 -9.41
CA PHE A 686 9.91 15.84 -9.05
C PHE A 686 11.03 16.26 -10.00
N GLY A 687 11.90 15.33 -10.38
CA GLY A 687 13.00 15.62 -11.31
C GLY A 687 12.50 16.09 -12.68
N ASP A 688 11.40 15.52 -13.16
CA ASP A 688 10.81 15.87 -14.45
C ASP A 688 10.07 17.21 -14.38
N HIS A 689 9.41 17.53 -13.26
CA HIS A 689 8.85 18.85 -13.00
C HIS A 689 9.94 19.95 -12.91
N VAL A 690 11.08 19.66 -12.26
CA VAL A 690 12.24 20.56 -12.22
C VAL A 690 12.84 20.77 -13.61
N LEU A 691 13.00 19.69 -14.39
CA LEU A 691 13.45 19.75 -15.80
C LEU A 691 12.51 20.58 -16.68
N HIS A 692 11.20 20.37 -16.54
CA HIS A 692 10.18 21.08 -17.31
C HIS A 692 10.21 22.59 -17.02
N TYR A 693 10.29 22.98 -15.73
CA TYR A 693 10.50 24.38 -15.35
C TYR A 693 11.81 24.94 -15.91
N ALA A 694 12.92 24.20 -15.79
CA ALA A 694 14.23 24.65 -16.24
C ALA A 694 14.29 24.87 -17.76
N ALA A 695 13.70 23.95 -18.55
CA ALA A 695 13.60 24.07 -20.01
C ALA A 695 12.71 25.25 -20.44
N LEU A 696 11.52 25.42 -19.85
CA LEU A 696 10.62 26.53 -20.20
C LEU A 696 11.17 27.92 -19.83
N ASN A 697 12.16 28.00 -18.95
CA ASN A 697 12.77 29.26 -18.48
C ASN A 697 14.19 29.48 -19.00
N GLY A 698 14.61 28.72 -20.03
CA GLY A 698 15.93 28.86 -20.66
C GLY A 698 17.12 28.57 -19.74
N LEU A 699 16.90 27.86 -18.63
CA LEU A 699 17.95 27.59 -17.63
C LEU A 699 18.93 26.48 -18.07
N LEU A 700 18.70 25.86 -19.23
CA LEU A 700 19.50 24.78 -19.79
C LEU A 700 20.14 25.14 -21.14
N ASP A 701 19.79 26.29 -21.72
CA ASP A 701 20.07 26.65 -23.12
C ASP A 701 21.56 26.90 -23.39
N ASP A 702 22.27 27.43 -22.38
CA ASP A 702 23.72 27.64 -22.43
C ASP A 702 24.53 26.34 -22.22
N GLY A 703 23.86 25.25 -21.87
CA GLY A 703 24.47 23.96 -21.56
C GLY A 703 25.40 23.97 -20.34
N GLN A 704 25.44 25.03 -19.53
CA GLN A 704 26.40 25.18 -18.44
C GLN A 704 26.13 24.24 -17.27
N CYS A 705 24.88 23.92 -16.98
CA CYS A 705 24.50 23.00 -15.91
C CYS A 705 23.93 21.71 -16.49
N LYS A 706 24.39 20.55 -16.00
CA LYS A 706 23.81 19.24 -16.37
C LYS A 706 22.82 18.79 -15.30
N VAL A 707 21.54 18.72 -15.63
CA VAL A 707 20.51 18.23 -14.71
C VAL A 707 20.36 16.71 -14.82
N ARG A 708 20.23 16.00 -13.70
CA ARG A 708 20.10 14.54 -13.63
C ARG A 708 19.04 14.13 -12.59
N PRO A 709 17.86 13.65 -13.03
CA PRO A 709 16.91 12.98 -12.14
C PRO A 709 17.44 11.66 -11.62
N MET A 710 17.27 11.44 -10.32
CA MET A 710 17.46 10.15 -9.65
C MET A 710 16.12 9.71 -9.10
N VAL A 711 15.46 8.88 -9.90
CA VAL A 711 14.13 8.30 -9.67
C VAL A 711 14.22 6.78 -9.50
N ILE A 712 13.16 6.16 -9.02
CA ILE A 712 12.99 4.71 -9.08
C ILE A 712 12.85 4.31 -10.56
N PRO A 713 13.55 3.26 -11.04
CA PRO A 713 13.47 2.88 -12.45
C PRO A 713 12.06 2.47 -12.87
N ASP A 714 11.79 2.54 -14.17
CA ASP A 714 10.53 2.15 -14.79
C ASP A 714 10.35 0.61 -14.86
N VAL A 715 10.35 -0.02 -13.69
CA VAL A 715 10.06 -1.45 -13.46
C VAL A 715 9.37 -1.61 -12.10
N PHE A 716 8.52 -2.63 -11.98
CA PHE A 716 7.97 -3.02 -10.68
C PHE A 716 9.06 -3.63 -9.79
N ILE A 717 9.39 -2.95 -8.68
CA ILE A 717 10.39 -3.43 -7.72
C ILE A 717 9.80 -4.55 -6.85
N GLU A 718 10.55 -5.64 -6.74
CA GLU A 718 10.13 -6.87 -6.06
C GLU A 718 10.27 -6.82 -4.53
N ALA A 719 9.55 -7.71 -3.83
CA ALA A 719 9.57 -7.76 -2.36
C ALA A 719 10.98 -8.02 -1.80
N GLY A 720 11.39 -7.19 -0.86
CA GLY A 720 12.68 -7.24 -0.16
C GLY A 720 12.70 -6.22 0.98
N THR A 721 13.75 -6.14 1.78
CA THR A 721 13.83 -5.03 2.75
C THR A 721 13.89 -3.69 2.02
N GLN A 722 13.40 -2.59 2.61
CA GLN A 722 13.44 -1.27 1.95
C GLN A 722 14.87 -0.91 1.49
N SER A 723 15.85 -1.18 2.35
CA SER A 723 17.27 -0.99 2.04
C SER A 723 17.80 -1.89 0.92
N GLU A 724 17.18 -3.02 0.61
CA GLU A 724 17.52 -3.88 -0.55
C GLU A 724 16.78 -3.47 -1.82
N ALA A 725 15.49 -3.12 -1.72
CA ALA A 725 14.68 -2.62 -2.83
C ALA A 725 15.33 -1.37 -3.47
N VAL A 726 15.80 -0.45 -2.63
CA VAL A 726 16.58 0.74 -3.05
C VAL A 726 17.90 0.38 -3.77
N ARG A 727 18.49 -0.80 -3.54
CA ARG A 727 19.70 -1.27 -4.28
C ARG A 727 19.35 -1.93 -5.61
N GLY A 728 18.20 -2.62 -5.66
CA GLY A 728 17.72 -3.32 -6.85
C GLY A 728 17.21 -2.39 -7.95
N GLY A 729 16.94 -1.13 -7.61
CA GLY A 729 16.52 -0.06 -8.53
C GLY A 729 17.62 0.42 -9.49
N GLY A 730 18.13 -0.46 -10.35
CA GLY A 730 18.95 -0.07 -11.49
C GLY A 730 18.78 -1.03 -12.67
N PRO A 731 18.57 -0.55 -13.91
CA PRO A 731 18.50 -1.43 -15.06
C PRO A 731 19.90 -1.96 -15.41
N ILE A 732 20.02 -3.27 -15.55
CA ILE A 732 20.46 -3.97 -16.78
C ILE A 732 20.55 -5.47 -16.44
N GLY A 733 19.83 -6.29 -17.20
CA GLY A 733 20.01 -7.73 -17.17
C GLY A 733 21.29 -8.12 -17.91
N SER A 734 22.32 -8.52 -17.17
CA SER A 734 23.40 -9.39 -17.67
C SER A 734 24.16 -10.00 -16.50
N ALA A 735 24.41 -11.31 -16.54
CA ALA A 735 25.01 -12.05 -15.44
C ALA A 735 26.45 -11.62 -15.11
N HIS A 736 26.67 -11.03 -13.94
CA HIS A 736 27.98 -10.99 -13.29
C HIS A 736 27.86 -11.24 -11.78
N ARG A 737 28.83 -12.01 -11.25
CA ARG A 737 28.80 -12.62 -9.91
C ARG A 737 28.94 -11.57 -8.81
N ALA A 738 28.13 -11.72 -7.77
CA ALA A 738 28.28 -10.98 -6.52
C ALA A 738 29.26 -11.70 -5.57
N ASP A 739 30.56 -11.62 -5.87
CA ASP A 739 31.62 -12.20 -5.03
C ASP A 739 32.42 -11.10 -4.30
N SER A 740 31.96 -10.65 -3.12
CA SER A 740 32.83 -10.27 -1.98
C SER A 740 32.03 -9.98 -0.68
N PRO A 741 32.46 -10.42 0.52
CA PRO A 741 31.62 -10.34 1.73
C PRO A 741 31.75 -9.05 2.57
N THR A 742 32.55 -8.06 2.16
CA THR A 742 33.09 -7.03 3.07
C THR A 742 32.35 -5.68 3.13
N THR A 743 31.43 -5.37 2.22
CA THR A 743 30.72 -4.07 2.13
C THR A 743 29.50 -3.94 3.06
N ARG A 744 29.59 -4.45 4.30
CA ARG A 744 28.45 -4.63 5.22
C ARG A 744 28.03 -3.43 6.10
N ARG A 745 28.64 -2.22 5.98
CA ARG A 745 28.42 -1.11 6.95
C ARG A 745 28.32 0.34 6.43
N GLN A 746 28.14 0.60 5.13
CA GLN A 746 27.89 1.97 4.62
C GLN A 746 26.72 2.01 3.62
N GLY A 747 26.02 3.16 3.56
CA GLY A 747 24.79 3.37 2.79
C GLY A 747 24.98 3.12 1.29
N GLN A 748 24.28 2.12 0.74
CA GLN A 748 24.48 1.71 -0.66
C GLN A 748 23.68 2.55 -1.66
N PHE A 749 22.72 3.37 -1.21
CA PHE A 749 22.12 4.43 -2.03
C PHE A 749 23.10 5.58 -2.24
N THR A 750 23.86 5.94 -1.21
CA THR A 750 25.01 6.86 -1.29
C THR A 750 26.02 6.36 -2.33
N PHE A 751 26.33 5.06 -2.32
CA PHE A 751 27.15 4.41 -3.35
C PHE A 751 26.52 4.43 -4.76
N TRP A 752 25.18 4.47 -4.88
CA TRP A 752 24.50 4.58 -6.18
C TRP A 752 24.55 6.00 -6.76
N ILE A 753 24.35 7.02 -5.91
CA ILE A 753 24.61 8.44 -6.23
C ILE A 753 26.07 8.60 -6.64
N GLN A 754 27.00 8.11 -5.82
CA GLN A 754 28.43 8.10 -6.10
C GLN A 754 28.76 7.41 -7.43
N ARG A 755 28.23 6.20 -7.70
CA ARG A 755 28.54 5.44 -8.93
C ARG A 755 27.97 6.10 -10.18
N HIS A 756 26.78 6.71 -10.12
CA HIS A 756 26.26 7.53 -11.22
C HIS A 756 27.15 8.74 -11.48
N LEU A 757 27.60 9.41 -10.41
CA LEU A 757 28.52 10.54 -10.53
C LEU A 757 29.89 10.11 -11.05
N GLU A 758 30.48 9.01 -10.57
CA GLU A 758 31.74 8.47 -11.09
C GLU A 758 31.65 8.09 -12.56
N HIS A 759 30.55 7.46 -12.98
CA HIS A 759 30.34 7.10 -14.39
C HIS A 759 30.18 8.35 -15.26
N PHE A 760 29.45 9.36 -14.77
CA PHE A 760 29.31 10.66 -15.43
C PHE A 760 30.65 11.41 -15.53
N TRP A 761 31.38 11.56 -14.42
CA TRP A 761 32.69 12.22 -14.35
C TRP A 761 33.74 11.57 -15.26
N ARG A 762 33.73 10.23 -15.40
CA ARG A 762 34.62 9.51 -16.32
C ARG A 762 34.26 9.67 -17.80
N ASN A 763 33.02 10.06 -18.11
CA ASN A 763 32.49 10.18 -19.47
C ASN A 763 32.31 11.65 -19.93
N LEU A 764 32.67 12.63 -19.10
CA LEU A 764 32.77 14.02 -19.54
C LEU A 764 33.96 14.20 -20.48
N PRO A 765 33.85 15.01 -21.56
CA PRO A 765 34.98 15.31 -22.42
C PRO A 765 36.14 15.95 -21.63
N ASN A 766 37.37 15.44 -21.85
CA ASN A 766 38.60 15.86 -21.15
C ASN A 766 38.97 17.36 -21.29
N THR A 767 38.21 18.16 -22.04
CA THR A 767 38.54 19.53 -22.40
C THR A 767 38.04 20.61 -21.43
N GLN A 768 37.30 20.27 -20.36
CA GLN A 768 36.82 21.25 -19.37
C GLN A 768 37.38 21.09 -17.94
N PHE A 769 38.07 20.00 -17.59
CA PHE A 769 38.48 19.73 -16.19
C PHE A 769 39.93 19.24 -16.02
N ALA A 770 40.89 19.88 -16.70
CA ALA A 770 42.30 19.49 -16.71
C ALA A 770 43.00 19.47 -15.32
N GLY A 771 42.41 20.08 -14.28
CA GLY A 771 42.96 20.13 -12.93
C GLY A 771 42.70 18.90 -12.04
N TRP A 772 41.74 18.04 -12.40
CA TRP A 772 41.18 17.03 -11.48
C TRP A 772 41.57 15.60 -11.85
N LYS A 773 42.85 15.27 -11.64
CA LYS A 773 43.28 13.86 -11.66
C LYS A 773 42.82 13.17 -10.37
N LEU A 774 41.80 12.33 -10.47
CA LEU A 774 41.51 11.31 -9.46
C LEU A 774 42.82 10.53 -9.22
N LYS A 775 43.47 10.70 -8.07
CA LYS A 775 44.59 9.83 -7.69
C LYS A 775 44.03 8.43 -7.60
N SER A 776 44.54 7.53 -8.45
CA SER A 776 44.24 6.11 -8.35
C SER A 776 44.46 5.67 -6.90
N ILE A 777 43.46 5.02 -6.30
CA ILE A 777 43.57 4.50 -4.94
C ILE A 777 44.72 3.51 -4.94
N ASN A 778 45.84 3.97 -4.38
CA ASN A 778 47.06 3.20 -4.33
C ASN A 778 46.79 2.02 -3.40
N ARG A 779 46.84 0.79 -3.90
CA ARG A 779 46.74 -0.41 -3.05
C ARG A 779 47.99 -0.45 -2.19
N GLY A 780 47.89 0.17 -1.00
CA GLY A 780 48.97 0.22 -0.02
C GLY A 780 49.50 -1.18 0.24
N GLY A 781 50.79 -1.38 -0.06
CA GLY A 781 51.41 -2.69 0.05
C GLY A 781 51.49 -3.14 1.50
N TRP A 782 51.24 -4.44 1.70
CA TRP A 782 51.67 -5.15 2.90
C TRP A 782 52.85 -6.05 2.52
N PRO A 783 53.87 -6.18 3.39
CA PRO A 783 55.06 -6.93 3.07
C PRO A 783 54.74 -8.43 3.05
N PHE A 784 55.11 -9.10 1.96
CA PHE A 784 55.20 -10.56 1.94
C PHE A 784 56.64 -10.97 1.70
N GLU A 785 57.18 -11.76 2.61
CA GLU A 785 58.56 -12.24 2.54
C GLU A 785 58.78 -13.13 1.31
N ARG A 786 59.97 -13.02 0.72
CA ARG A 786 60.40 -13.89 -0.37
C ARG A 786 60.86 -15.23 0.19
N SER A 787 60.12 -16.31 -0.04
CA SER A 787 60.73 -17.62 -0.21
C SER A 787 61.17 -17.79 -1.67
N ARG A 788 62.39 -18.29 -1.88
CA ARG A 788 62.97 -18.60 -3.19
C ARG A 788 62.93 -20.12 -3.41
N GLY A 789 62.88 -20.53 -4.68
CA GLY A 789 63.02 -21.93 -5.11
C GLY A 789 61.69 -22.55 -5.57
N ASP A 790 61.63 -23.38 -6.61
CA ASP A 790 62.72 -23.85 -7.49
C ASP A 790 62.22 -24.06 -8.94
N ARG A 791 63.15 -24.25 -9.88
CA ARG A 791 62.94 -24.42 -11.32
C ARG A 791 62.51 -25.85 -11.66
N ARG A 792 61.71 -25.99 -12.72
CA ARG A 792 61.83 -26.94 -13.87
C ARG A 792 60.52 -26.88 -14.67
N THR A 793 60.42 -26.12 -15.77
CA THR A 793 60.79 -26.55 -17.14
C THR A 793 60.50 -28.02 -17.46
N HIS A 794 59.39 -28.27 -18.14
CA HIS A 794 59.38 -29.11 -19.35
C HIS A 794 58.77 -28.30 -20.51
N ARG A 795 59.15 -28.68 -21.73
CA ARG A 795 59.07 -27.88 -22.97
C ARG A 795 58.48 -28.76 -24.10
N LEU A 796 58.06 -28.14 -25.21
CA LEU A 796 57.63 -28.75 -26.50
C LEU A 796 56.17 -29.23 -26.49
N CYS A 797 55.36 -29.12 -27.55
CA CYS A 797 55.52 -28.54 -28.91
C CYS A 797 54.16 -27.88 -29.32
N GLU A 798 54.13 -26.77 -30.09
CA GLU A 798 53.90 -26.73 -31.56
C GLU A 798 52.68 -27.53 -32.09
N SER A 799 51.90 -27.09 -33.07
CA SER A 799 51.72 -25.75 -33.67
C SER A 799 50.44 -25.70 -34.55
N SER A 800 49.80 -24.52 -34.59
CA SER A 800 49.28 -23.79 -35.79
C SER A 800 48.28 -24.40 -36.81
N LYS A 801 47.47 -23.47 -37.37
CA LYS A 801 46.61 -23.54 -38.58
C LYS A 801 45.32 -24.37 -38.44
N ALA A 802 44.10 -23.82 -38.49
CA ALA A 802 43.43 -22.86 -39.39
C ALA A 802 42.79 -23.51 -40.64
N MET A 803 41.44 -23.59 -40.64
CA MET A 803 40.57 -23.43 -41.82
C MET A 803 39.08 -23.32 -41.40
N ARG A 804 38.34 -22.40 -42.03
CA ARG A 804 36.87 -22.52 -42.23
C ARG A 804 36.64 -23.21 -43.58
N PRO A 805 35.47 -23.81 -43.86
CA PRO A 805 34.43 -23.07 -44.57
C PRO A 805 32.98 -23.38 -44.06
N SER A 806 31.97 -23.24 -44.93
CA SER A 806 30.57 -22.88 -44.60
C SER A 806 29.53 -23.49 -45.57
N VAL A 807 28.20 -23.33 -45.29
CA VAL A 807 27.03 -23.54 -46.21
C VAL A 807 26.62 -25.04 -46.39
N PRO A 808 25.39 -25.50 -46.82
CA PRO A 808 24.10 -24.86 -47.25
C PRO A 808 22.76 -25.36 -46.60
N MET A 809 21.61 -24.84 -47.09
CA MET A 809 20.25 -25.45 -47.05
C MET A 809 19.98 -26.36 -48.27
N ASP A 810 18.93 -27.23 -48.26
CA ASP A 810 17.96 -27.31 -49.40
C ASP A 810 16.61 -28.05 -49.09
N ARG A 811 15.65 -28.05 -50.04
CA ARG A 811 14.26 -28.62 -50.03
C ARG A 811 14.01 -29.73 -51.08
N LYS A 812 12.90 -30.52 -50.96
CA LYS A 812 12.06 -31.14 -52.05
C LYS A 812 10.79 -31.89 -51.47
N GLN A 813 9.53 -31.65 -51.94
CA GLN A 813 8.68 -32.31 -53.00
C GLN A 813 8.03 -33.69 -52.61
N ASP A 814 6.77 -34.11 -52.91
CA ASP A 814 5.62 -33.47 -53.61
C ASP A 814 4.12 -33.85 -53.21
N PRO A 815 3.32 -34.81 -53.80
CA PRO A 815 1.97 -34.44 -54.33
C PRO A 815 0.70 -35.28 -53.94
N GLY A 816 -0.54 -34.77 -54.24
CA GLY A 816 -1.78 -35.61 -54.32
C GLY A 816 -3.25 -35.01 -54.29
N SER A 817 -3.74 -34.45 -55.42
CA SER A 817 -5.14 -34.44 -55.99
C SER A 817 -6.51 -34.21 -55.24
N GLN A 818 -7.31 -33.25 -55.77
CA GLN A 818 -8.78 -33.25 -56.12
C GLN A 818 -9.90 -33.19 -55.01
N LEU A 819 -11.11 -32.56 -55.14
CA LEU A 819 -11.92 -31.88 -56.21
C LEU A 819 -12.95 -30.84 -55.62
N VAL A 820 -13.15 -29.65 -56.26
CA VAL A 820 -14.45 -28.94 -56.59
C VAL A 820 -15.40 -28.42 -55.44
N THR A 821 -16.07 -27.22 -55.41
CA THR A 821 -16.62 -26.28 -56.44
C THR A 821 -16.73 -24.78 -56.00
N ARG A 822 -16.56 -23.83 -56.96
CA ARG A 822 -17.23 -22.50 -57.21
C ARG A 822 -17.38 -21.38 -56.14
N ASN A 823 -16.52 -20.35 -56.26
CA ASN A 823 -16.73 -18.93 -56.71
C ASN A 823 -18.10 -18.21 -56.44
N PRO A 824 -18.15 -16.91 -56.05
CA PRO A 824 -17.88 -15.80 -57.01
C PRO A 824 -17.05 -14.59 -56.52
N ASN A 825 -16.13 -14.13 -57.40
CA ASN A 825 -15.79 -12.76 -57.83
C ASN A 825 -15.61 -11.61 -56.78
N GLY A 826 -14.55 -10.78 -56.83
CA GLY A 826 -13.41 -10.81 -57.75
C GLY A 826 -12.39 -9.64 -57.66
N ALA A 827 -11.33 -9.79 -58.46
CA ALA A 827 -10.35 -8.80 -58.97
C ALA A 827 -9.52 -7.91 -58.03
N CYS A 828 -8.20 -8.13 -58.07
CA CYS A 828 -7.14 -7.20 -57.65
C CYS A 828 -6.91 -6.06 -58.66
N SER A 829 -6.29 -4.96 -58.22
CA SER A 829 -5.04 -4.48 -58.87
C SER A 829 -4.20 -3.61 -57.93
N LEU A 830 -2.88 -3.85 -57.94
CA LEU A 830 -1.85 -2.99 -57.35
C LEU A 830 -1.37 -1.99 -58.42
N ASN A 831 -1.03 -0.75 -58.03
CA ASN A 831 0.37 -0.30 -58.18
C ASN A 831 0.69 1.07 -57.55
N SER A 832 1.80 1.09 -56.81
CA SER A 832 2.80 2.16 -56.64
C SER A 832 2.46 3.65 -56.89
N ALA A 833 2.67 4.50 -55.88
CA ALA A 833 3.39 5.78 -56.04
C ALA A 833 3.93 6.32 -54.71
N ARG A 834 5.04 7.08 -54.78
CA ARG A 834 5.63 7.85 -53.67
C ARG A 834 4.86 9.17 -53.47
N LEU A 835 4.69 9.61 -52.22
CA LEU A 835 4.49 11.02 -51.83
C LEU A 835 5.33 11.24 -50.55
N ALA A 836 6.29 12.15 -50.46
CA ALA A 836 6.29 13.59 -50.78
C ALA A 836 5.34 14.38 -49.86
N VAL A 837 5.81 14.66 -48.64
CA VAL A 837 5.14 15.58 -47.70
C VAL A 837 5.24 16.99 -48.25
N ARG A 838 4.13 17.51 -48.78
CA ARG A 838 3.96 18.94 -49.11
C ARG A 838 3.19 19.61 -47.99
N ALA A 839 3.69 20.75 -47.54
CA ALA A 839 2.99 21.61 -46.59
C ALA A 839 1.67 22.11 -47.18
N VAL A 840 0.61 22.15 -46.37
CA VAL A 840 -0.61 22.90 -46.66
C VAL A 840 -0.67 24.07 -45.69
N SER A 841 -0.44 25.26 -46.22
CA SER A 841 -0.73 26.52 -45.56
C SER A 841 -2.23 26.75 -45.52
N HIS A 842 -2.79 27.01 -44.33
CA HIS A 842 -4.06 27.73 -44.19
C HIS A 842 -3.81 28.94 -43.30
N ASP A 843 -3.74 30.10 -43.94
CA ASP A 843 -3.79 31.40 -43.30
C ASP A 843 -5.25 31.76 -43.08
N HIS A 844 -5.64 32.06 -41.84
CA HIS A 844 -6.63 33.10 -41.58
C HIS A 844 -6.41 33.76 -40.21
N SER A 845 -5.74 34.90 -40.28
CA SER A 845 -5.75 35.94 -39.24
C SER A 845 -7.14 36.23 -38.64
N ARG A 846 -7.20 36.35 -37.30
CA ARG A 846 -8.03 37.33 -36.57
C ARG A 846 -7.58 37.42 -35.10
N ASN A 847 -7.03 38.58 -34.75
CA ASN A 847 -6.76 39.00 -33.37
C ASN A 847 -8.05 38.96 -32.53
N TRP A 848 -7.96 38.66 -31.24
CA TRP A 848 -8.63 39.39 -30.14
C TRP A 848 -7.95 39.10 -28.80
N TYR A 849 -7.20 40.08 -28.28
CA TYR A 849 -6.93 40.21 -26.84
C TYR A 849 -8.06 41.04 -26.21
N PRO A 850 -8.27 40.93 -24.88
CA PRO A 850 -8.62 42.10 -24.09
C PRO A 850 -7.61 42.37 -22.97
N ARG A 851 -7.11 43.61 -22.91
CA ARG A 851 -6.56 44.21 -21.69
C ARG A 851 -7.64 45.07 -21.02
N GLN A 852 -7.50 45.25 -19.71
CA GLN A 852 -8.40 46.03 -18.84
C GLN A 852 -8.41 47.53 -19.18
N ALA A 853 -9.52 48.23 -18.86
CA ALA A 853 -9.65 49.30 -17.84
C ALA A 853 -11.04 50.03 -18.01
N PRO A 854 -11.40 51.10 -17.26
CA PRO A 854 -12.55 51.00 -16.34
C PRO A 854 -13.68 52.03 -16.56
N ALA A 855 -14.82 51.85 -15.90
CA ALA A 855 -15.79 52.92 -15.63
C ALA A 855 -16.73 52.58 -14.46
N ASP A 856 -16.81 53.46 -13.46
CA ASP A 856 -17.89 53.49 -12.47
C ASP A 856 -19.12 54.19 -13.07
N THR A 857 -20.34 53.72 -12.76
CA THR A 857 -21.49 54.61 -12.46
C THR A 857 -22.65 53.82 -11.82
N GLU A 858 -23.38 54.50 -10.93
CA GLU A 858 -24.51 53.95 -10.15
C GLU A 858 -25.86 53.99 -10.91
N TYR A 859 -26.94 53.68 -10.17
CA TYR A 859 -28.34 53.46 -10.57
C TYR A 859 -28.65 52.05 -11.11
N GLY A 860 -29.68 51.32 -10.65
CA GLY A 860 -30.62 51.59 -9.56
C GLY A 860 -32.05 51.09 -9.86
N GLN A 861 -32.63 50.32 -8.93
CA GLN A 861 -33.97 49.70 -8.95
C GLN A 861 -34.14 48.46 -9.86
N GLY A 862 -34.75 47.40 -9.30
CA GLY A 862 -35.00 46.10 -9.92
C GLY A 862 -34.95 44.98 -8.88
#